data_AF-A0A7R9HRS3-F1
#
_entry.id   AF-A0A7R9HRS3-F1
#
_cell.length_a   1.000
_cell.length_b   1.000
_cell.length_c   1.000
_cell.angle_alpha   90.00
_cell.angle_beta   90.00
_cell.angle_gamma   90.00
#
_symmetry.space_group_name_H-M   'P 1'
#
loop_
_entity.id
_entity.type
_entity.pdbx_description
1 polymer ?
#
loop_
_entity_poly.entity_id
_entity_poly.type
_entity_poly.pdbx_seq_one_letter_code
_entity_poly.pdbx_strand_id
1 'polypeptide(L)'
;MRVNFLQMQGMEESQSEMVRTDEELLAELHKKEQEQEDLRAGTRDQQMKIQRADKQLRRLVRELKGSGASKVLTVEEKDIETRELQDQNQTALQHLALMMTLHIETGPVIKHYLSGKGLNIPQRSTYMSTTPCSSHREDRQNLVAAPPPSQPSSSQFSDRSSVRSQTSTVASPSIVTLDPNQLQVKSNLIQLMGVHRGYKPLQGTRAYLLDLLPESRDELPERCMQDSYTSAIIPLSTDQSLQDKYVTFLGSIRIGRLLEDMDMFAVWVAHQHISNPKMKPGDVTPYVIVTVLVDQISFTDLVAKLKELGRLNLEEVNPHLCGGKVENHQGKTTPSSPNRDSNFDLHVLGSIAQLKLAHIRLSGHVSWVGRSSIEVVVWLEQNLHGQWQKLTRALFLMAARNSTNTAAAIVNKLVPKGEKEIEIFAGGEDRKRKRQQEKTTSLLRSVPDATEQRVIHDLFLKTVDMDSIAFDRRNLSPNSTWMSDAKLSNIIFSHPEVCSADHMTPYLCRGWHYFHQQTVTGMALLRADAVELSLVHCSALNDRNLHNKVFGGFLMRQAMELSWMTGYLYSKHRPKLCHISDISFHKPVNVGSLLRMHSNVAFTQQNYMQIVVFAEVFDASSGHPTTTNVFHYTYKVPEVVPDIIPNSYNEAMRYLEGRRHFIEVFELDTQ
;
A
#
# COMPACT_ATOMS: atom_id res chain seq x y z
N MET A 1 23.05 59.85 46.12
CA MET A 1 24.43 59.33 46.00
C MET A 1 24.50 57.81 46.15
N ARG A 2 24.26 57.22 47.34
CA ARG A 2 24.46 55.77 47.57
C ARG A 2 23.68 54.84 46.62
N VAL A 3 22.45 55.21 46.24
CA VAL A 3 21.63 54.47 45.26
C VAL A 3 22.23 54.52 43.86
N ASN A 4 22.61 55.71 43.37
CA ASN A 4 23.24 55.86 42.05
C ASN A 4 24.57 55.10 41.95
N PHE A 5 25.33 54.98 43.04
CA PHE A 5 26.58 54.22 43.06
C PHE A 5 26.35 52.72 42.84
N LEU A 6 25.39 52.12 43.55
CA LEU A 6 24.98 50.72 43.36
C LEU A 6 24.42 50.49 41.95
N GLN A 7 23.68 51.46 41.41
CA GLN A 7 23.12 51.37 40.07
C GLN A 7 24.18 51.48 38.96
N MET A 8 25.30 52.20 39.19
CA MET A 8 26.45 52.15 38.28
C MET A 8 27.21 50.83 38.38
N GLN A 9 27.46 50.30 39.59
CA GLN A 9 28.13 49.00 39.73
C GLN A 9 27.35 47.88 39.02
N GLY A 10 26.02 47.83 39.16
CA GLY A 10 25.20 46.84 38.46
C GLY A 10 25.21 46.98 36.92
N MET A 11 25.42 48.21 36.39
CA MET A 11 25.62 48.41 34.96
C MET A 11 27.02 47.98 34.51
N GLU A 12 28.07 48.26 35.28
CA GLU A 12 29.44 47.83 34.99
C GLU A 12 29.57 46.29 35.01
N GLU A 13 28.94 45.62 35.99
CA GLU A 13 28.88 44.16 36.06
C GLU A 13 28.14 43.56 34.86
N SER A 14 26.95 44.08 34.52
CA SER A 14 26.17 43.62 33.36
C SER A 14 26.90 43.88 32.02
N GLN A 15 27.60 45.01 31.89
CA GLN A 15 28.42 45.31 30.72
C GLN A 15 29.62 44.35 30.63
N SER A 16 30.28 44.03 31.75
CA SER A 16 31.39 43.09 31.76
C SER A 16 30.96 41.64 31.51
N GLU A 17 29.73 41.26 31.86
CA GLU A 17 29.16 39.95 31.55
C GLU A 17 28.81 39.84 30.06
N MET A 18 28.22 40.89 29.48
CA MET A 18 27.92 40.98 28.05
C MET A 18 29.18 40.86 27.17
N VAL A 19 30.28 41.53 27.55
CA VAL A 19 31.57 41.43 26.84
C VAL A 19 32.12 40.00 26.87
N ARG A 20 31.99 39.27 28.00
CA ARG A 20 32.41 37.86 28.08
C ARG A 20 31.57 36.97 27.16
N THR A 21 30.26 37.18 27.10
CA THR A 21 29.39 36.40 26.18
C THR A 21 29.72 36.65 24.70
N ASP A 22 30.11 37.86 24.34
CA ASP A 22 30.58 38.17 22.97
C ASP A 22 31.94 37.50 22.67
N GLU A 23 32.87 37.48 23.61
CA GLU A 23 34.16 36.76 23.46
C GLU A 23 33.95 35.23 23.30
N GLU A 24 33.03 34.62 24.06
CA GLU A 24 32.66 33.21 23.92
C GLU A 24 31.99 32.91 22.56
N LEU A 25 31.08 33.79 22.11
CA LEU A 25 30.42 33.66 20.81
C LEU A 25 31.41 33.79 19.64
N LEU A 26 32.39 34.70 19.73
CA LEU A 26 33.45 34.85 18.74
C LEU A 26 34.37 33.63 18.68
N ALA A 27 34.69 33.02 19.83
CA ALA A 27 35.48 31.79 19.89
C ALA A 27 34.77 30.59 19.23
N GLU A 28 33.47 30.40 19.49
CA GLU A 28 32.70 29.33 18.84
C GLU A 28 32.49 29.63 17.34
N LEU A 29 32.34 30.90 16.94
CA LEU A 29 32.31 31.30 15.52
C LEU A 29 33.59 30.87 14.79
N HIS A 30 34.77 31.23 15.31
CA HIS A 30 36.05 30.86 14.70
C HIS A 30 36.22 29.34 14.59
N LYS A 31 35.77 28.59 15.61
CA LYS A 31 35.75 27.12 15.59
C LYS A 31 34.82 26.56 14.52
N LYS A 32 33.64 27.17 14.30
CA LYS A 32 32.70 26.77 13.24
C LYS A 32 33.21 27.13 11.84
N GLU A 33 33.94 28.22 11.69
CA GLU A 33 34.61 28.57 10.43
C GLU A 33 35.72 27.54 10.09
N GLN A 34 36.52 27.14 11.09
CA GLN A 34 37.52 26.07 10.96
C GLN A 34 36.88 24.73 10.53
N GLU A 35 35.83 24.28 11.22
CA GLU A 35 35.07 23.07 10.85
C GLU A 35 34.48 23.17 9.42
N GLN A 36 34.02 24.35 9.00
CA GLN A 36 33.50 24.57 7.65
C GLN A 36 34.60 24.49 6.59
N GLU A 37 35.80 24.97 6.88
CA GLU A 37 36.95 24.89 5.96
C GLU A 37 37.45 23.45 5.80
N ASP A 38 37.54 22.67 6.87
CA ASP A 38 37.88 21.24 6.84
C ASP A 38 36.86 20.44 6.03
N LEU A 39 35.55 20.69 6.20
CA LEU A 39 34.50 20.07 5.40
C LEU A 39 34.59 20.44 3.91
N ARG A 40 34.95 21.70 3.59
CA ARG A 40 35.21 22.14 2.21
C ARG A 40 36.43 21.44 1.62
N ALA A 41 37.49 21.25 2.39
CA ALA A 41 38.68 20.51 1.97
C ALA A 41 38.36 19.03 1.68
N GLY A 42 37.63 18.35 2.57
CA GLY A 42 37.16 16.98 2.37
C GLY A 42 36.27 16.82 1.13
N THR A 43 35.39 17.79 0.87
CA THR A 43 34.54 17.82 -0.33
C THR A 43 35.37 17.91 -1.62
N ARG A 44 36.41 18.75 -1.64
CA ARG A 44 37.33 18.87 -2.80
C ARG A 44 38.08 17.56 -3.07
N ASP A 45 38.56 16.86 -2.04
CA ASP A 45 39.23 15.56 -2.21
C ASP A 45 38.28 14.48 -2.75
N GLN A 46 37.04 14.42 -2.26
CA GLN A 46 36.03 13.50 -2.83
C GLN A 46 35.71 13.84 -4.31
N GLN A 47 35.62 15.11 -4.67
CA GLN A 47 35.45 15.52 -6.08
C GLN A 47 36.64 15.08 -6.95
N MET A 48 37.87 15.18 -6.46
CA MET A 48 39.05 14.64 -7.17
C MET A 48 39.01 13.11 -7.32
N LYS A 49 38.56 12.38 -6.29
CA LYS A 49 38.36 10.92 -6.36
C LYS A 49 37.31 10.54 -7.41
N ILE A 50 36.18 11.25 -7.45
CA ILE A 50 35.13 11.07 -8.46
C ILE A 50 35.67 11.33 -9.87
N GLN A 51 36.40 12.44 -10.09
CA GLN A 51 36.99 12.74 -11.41
C GLN A 51 38.00 11.68 -11.87
N ARG A 52 38.77 11.08 -10.96
CA ARG A 52 39.70 9.97 -11.27
C ARG A 52 38.93 8.70 -11.68
N ALA A 53 37.91 8.32 -10.92
CA ALA A 53 37.07 7.16 -11.23
C ALA A 53 36.33 7.33 -12.57
N ASP A 54 35.79 8.52 -12.83
CA ASP A 54 35.08 8.86 -14.07
C ASP A 54 36.03 8.91 -15.29
N LYS A 55 37.31 9.28 -15.09
CA LYS A 55 38.36 9.14 -16.11
C LYS A 55 38.71 7.67 -16.40
N GLN A 56 38.72 6.80 -15.38
CA GLN A 56 38.89 5.35 -15.57
C GLN A 56 37.69 4.72 -16.28
N LEU A 57 36.46 5.08 -15.90
CA LEU A 57 35.23 4.63 -16.56
C LEU A 57 35.22 5.04 -18.05
N ARG A 58 35.55 6.29 -18.37
CA ARG A 58 35.72 6.76 -19.76
C ARG A 58 36.85 6.10 -20.54
N ARG A 59 37.79 5.43 -19.87
CA ARG A 59 38.84 4.61 -20.51
C ARG A 59 38.29 3.21 -20.81
N LEU A 60 37.72 2.53 -19.81
CA LEU A 60 37.11 1.21 -19.95
C LEU A 60 35.98 1.19 -21.00
N VAL A 61 35.12 2.22 -21.01
CA VAL A 61 34.07 2.38 -22.04
C VAL A 61 34.65 2.61 -23.45
N ARG A 62 35.86 3.15 -23.58
CA ARG A 62 36.54 3.28 -24.88
C ARG A 62 37.21 1.97 -25.30
N GLU A 63 37.79 1.23 -24.36
CA GLU A 63 38.35 -0.10 -24.60
C GLU A 63 37.23 -1.06 -25.05
N LEU A 64 36.08 -1.07 -24.36
CA LEU A 64 34.86 -1.81 -24.75
C LEU A 64 34.23 -1.38 -26.09
N LYS A 65 34.42 -0.12 -26.51
CA LYS A 65 33.95 0.37 -27.82
C LYS A 65 34.97 0.16 -28.95
N GLY A 66 36.25 0.00 -28.62
CA GLY A 66 37.31 -0.35 -29.57
C GLY A 66 37.26 -1.82 -29.98
N SER A 67 36.78 -2.70 -29.10
CA SER A 67 36.41 -4.08 -29.42
C SER A 67 35.09 -4.13 -30.21
N GLY A 68 35.17 -3.84 -31.51
CA GLY A 68 34.03 -3.87 -32.43
C GLY A 68 33.43 -5.27 -32.59
N ALA A 69 32.19 -5.42 -32.14
CA ALA A 69 31.18 -6.39 -32.60
C ALA A 69 31.66 -7.76 -33.12
N SER A 70 32.01 -8.67 -32.22
CA SER A 70 31.64 -10.08 -32.38
C SER A 70 31.33 -10.69 -31.02
N LYS A 71 30.26 -11.49 -30.93
CA LYS A 71 29.69 -11.95 -29.66
C LYS A 71 30.44 -13.17 -29.10
N VAL A 72 31.73 -12.98 -28.81
CA VAL A 72 32.55 -13.98 -28.12
C VAL A 72 32.35 -13.79 -26.61
N LEU A 73 31.35 -14.48 -26.05
CA LEU A 73 31.27 -14.72 -24.61
C LEU A 73 32.63 -15.25 -24.14
N THR A 74 33.13 -14.70 -23.02
CA THR A 74 34.38 -15.17 -22.42
C THR A 74 34.24 -16.66 -22.05
N VAL A 75 35.37 -17.37 -21.97
CA VAL A 75 35.36 -18.81 -21.63
C VAL A 75 34.69 -19.04 -20.27
N GLU A 76 34.88 -18.11 -19.34
CA GLU A 76 34.31 -18.12 -17.99
C GLU A 76 32.79 -17.89 -18.01
N GLU A 77 32.29 -16.91 -18.77
CA GLU A 77 30.83 -16.71 -18.93
C GLU A 77 30.15 -17.92 -19.58
N LYS A 78 30.79 -18.55 -20.59
CA LYS A 78 30.27 -19.78 -21.18
C LYS A 78 30.25 -20.95 -20.20
N ASP A 79 31.26 -21.05 -19.34
CA ASP A 79 31.36 -22.13 -18.34
C ASP A 79 30.36 -21.92 -17.19
N ILE A 80 30.00 -20.68 -16.86
CA ILE A 80 28.89 -20.36 -15.96
C ILE A 80 27.55 -20.72 -16.62
N GLU A 81 27.29 -20.28 -17.85
CA GLU A 81 26.04 -20.53 -18.57
C GLU A 81 25.81 -22.04 -18.82
N THR A 82 26.86 -22.83 -19.11
CA THR A 82 26.75 -24.29 -19.19
C THR A 82 26.52 -24.97 -17.85
N ARG A 83 27.11 -24.48 -16.74
CA ARG A 83 26.82 -25.01 -15.40
C ARG A 83 25.38 -24.74 -14.97
N GLU A 84 24.88 -23.52 -15.18
CA GLU A 84 23.47 -23.18 -14.88
C GLU A 84 22.49 -24.04 -15.69
N LEU A 85 22.78 -24.29 -16.98
CA LEU A 85 22.00 -25.20 -17.81
C LEU A 85 22.12 -26.68 -17.36
N GLN A 86 23.27 -27.11 -16.84
CA GLN A 86 23.44 -28.45 -16.27
C GLN A 86 22.62 -28.63 -14.99
N ASP A 87 22.66 -27.65 -14.07
CA ASP A 87 21.87 -27.69 -12.83
C ASP A 87 20.35 -27.65 -13.10
N GLN A 88 19.90 -26.86 -14.09
CA GLN A 88 18.51 -26.86 -14.53
C GLN A 88 18.08 -28.22 -15.08
N ASN A 89 18.88 -28.83 -15.97
CA ASN A 89 18.61 -30.16 -16.51
C ASN A 89 18.61 -31.25 -15.43
N GLN A 90 19.55 -31.18 -14.48
CA GLN A 90 19.63 -32.14 -13.38
C GLN A 90 18.45 -32.01 -12.42
N THR A 91 17.98 -30.79 -12.14
CA THR A 91 16.77 -30.53 -11.36
C THR A 91 15.52 -31.07 -12.06
N ALA A 92 15.39 -30.84 -13.37
CA ALA A 92 14.29 -31.38 -14.17
C ALA A 92 14.25 -32.92 -14.16
N LEU A 93 15.41 -33.58 -14.29
CA LEU A 93 15.52 -35.03 -14.20
C LEU A 93 15.17 -35.57 -12.79
N GLN A 94 15.49 -34.84 -11.72
CA GLN A 94 15.07 -35.19 -10.35
C GLN A 94 13.56 -35.05 -10.15
N HIS A 95 12.93 -34.02 -10.73
CA HIS A 95 11.48 -33.86 -10.69
C HIS A 95 10.77 -34.99 -11.47
N LEU A 96 11.28 -35.36 -12.64
CA LEU A 96 10.76 -36.51 -13.40
C LEU A 96 10.94 -37.83 -12.64
N ALA A 97 12.09 -38.04 -11.96
CA ALA A 97 12.30 -39.20 -11.10
C ALA A 97 11.29 -39.25 -9.93
N LEU A 98 11.02 -38.12 -9.28
CA LEU A 98 10.01 -38.01 -8.23
C LEU A 98 8.60 -38.30 -8.76
N MET A 99 8.24 -37.75 -9.91
CA MET A 99 6.95 -38.00 -10.58
C MET A 99 6.77 -39.50 -10.87
N MET A 100 7.81 -40.18 -11.34
CA MET A 100 7.80 -41.64 -11.52
C MET A 100 7.64 -42.45 -10.23
N THR A 101 8.17 -41.96 -9.09
CA THR A 101 7.98 -42.62 -7.79
C THR A 101 6.61 -42.38 -7.17
N LEU A 102 5.99 -41.22 -7.44
CA LEU A 102 4.67 -40.85 -6.92
C LEU A 102 3.53 -41.41 -7.78
N HIS A 103 3.73 -41.54 -9.09
CA HIS A 103 2.74 -42.00 -10.05
C HIS A 103 3.31 -43.14 -10.91
N ILE A 104 3.28 -44.35 -10.37
CA ILE A 104 3.85 -45.57 -10.97
C ILE A 104 3.39 -45.78 -12.44
N GLU A 105 2.13 -45.46 -12.74
CA GLU A 105 1.53 -45.55 -14.08
C GLU A 105 2.19 -44.64 -15.13
N THR A 106 2.76 -43.50 -14.72
CA THR A 106 3.44 -42.56 -15.63
C THR A 106 4.86 -43.02 -15.98
N GLY A 107 5.44 -43.91 -15.18
CA GLY A 107 6.83 -44.37 -15.30
C GLY A 107 7.22 -44.94 -16.66
N PRO A 108 6.43 -45.85 -17.28
CA PRO A 108 6.72 -46.38 -18.61
C PRO A 108 6.72 -45.31 -19.70
N VAL A 109 5.78 -44.37 -19.65
CA VAL A 109 5.63 -43.29 -20.66
C VAL A 109 6.82 -42.33 -20.60
N ILE A 110 7.21 -41.90 -19.40
CA ILE A 110 8.34 -41.00 -19.17
C ILE A 110 9.66 -41.68 -19.61
N LYS A 111 9.88 -42.95 -19.24
CA LYS A 111 11.04 -43.72 -19.70
C LYS A 111 11.07 -43.87 -21.22
N HIS A 112 9.94 -44.18 -21.86
CA HIS A 112 9.88 -44.30 -23.31
C HIS A 112 10.25 -42.98 -23.99
N TYR A 113 9.64 -41.86 -23.58
CA TYR A 113 9.93 -40.54 -24.13
C TYR A 113 11.41 -40.13 -23.97
N LEU A 114 11.99 -40.31 -22.78
CA LEU A 114 13.39 -39.98 -22.52
C LEU A 114 14.37 -40.89 -23.27
N SER A 115 14.07 -42.19 -23.36
CA SER A 115 14.88 -43.14 -24.14
C SER A 115 14.89 -42.79 -25.65
N GLY A 116 13.75 -42.36 -26.19
CA GLY A 116 13.64 -41.83 -27.56
C GLY A 116 14.37 -40.50 -27.80
N LYS A 117 14.88 -39.87 -26.74
CA LYS A 117 15.74 -38.68 -26.77
C LYS A 117 17.18 -38.96 -26.30
N GLY A 118 17.54 -40.22 -26.03
CA GLY A 118 18.87 -40.60 -25.55
C GLY A 118 19.18 -40.18 -24.10
N LEU A 119 18.17 -39.78 -23.33
CA LEU A 119 18.31 -39.33 -21.95
C LEU A 119 17.94 -40.45 -20.97
N ASN A 120 18.75 -40.61 -19.92
CA ASN A 120 18.50 -41.57 -18.85
C ASN A 120 18.23 -40.85 -17.53
N ILE A 121 17.28 -41.35 -16.76
CA ILE A 121 16.97 -40.83 -15.42
C ILE A 121 18.07 -41.30 -14.45
N PRO A 122 18.66 -40.41 -13.63
CA PRO A 122 19.64 -40.80 -12.63
C PRO A 122 19.03 -41.76 -11.61
N GLN A 123 19.56 -42.97 -11.52
CA GLN A 123 19.16 -43.92 -10.48
C GLN A 123 19.68 -43.46 -9.12
N ARG A 124 18.85 -43.56 -8.07
CA ARG A 124 19.32 -43.40 -6.68
C ARG A 124 20.29 -44.53 -6.36
N SER A 125 21.59 -44.25 -6.39
CA SER A 125 22.59 -45.14 -5.81
C SER A 125 22.50 -45.07 -4.29
N THR A 126 22.03 -46.14 -3.67
CA THR A 126 22.18 -46.36 -2.22
C THR A 126 23.65 -46.64 -1.92
N TYR A 127 24.33 -45.67 -1.33
CA TYR A 127 25.70 -45.85 -0.84
C TYR A 127 25.75 -46.87 0.32
N MET A 128 26.24 -48.06 0.02
CA MET A 128 27.01 -48.89 0.95
C MET A 128 28.44 -48.98 0.42
N SER A 129 29.41 -48.97 1.33
CA SER A 129 30.85 -48.85 1.02
C SER A 129 31.43 -50.13 0.41
N THR A 130 32.24 -50.01 -0.64
CA THR A 130 33.62 -50.54 -0.73
C THR A 130 34.38 -50.08 -1.99
N THR A 131 35.68 -49.81 -1.83
CA THR A 131 36.75 -49.67 -2.87
C THR A 131 37.40 -51.05 -3.17
N PRO A 132 38.38 -51.25 -4.11
CA PRO A 132 38.98 -50.35 -5.13
C PRO A 132 39.23 -51.00 -6.54
N CYS A 133 39.98 -50.29 -7.43
CA CYS A 133 40.74 -50.76 -8.62
C CYS A 133 39.95 -51.22 -9.88
N SER A 134 40.51 -51.25 -11.12
CA SER A 134 41.60 -50.51 -11.82
C SER A 134 41.60 -50.91 -13.33
N SER A 135 42.50 -50.34 -14.16
CA SER A 135 42.78 -50.65 -15.60
C SER A 135 41.76 -50.11 -16.64
N HIS A 136 42.18 -49.29 -17.63
CA HIS A 136 42.71 -49.63 -18.99
C HIS A 136 41.72 -50.47 -19.85
N ARG A 137 41.53 -50.24 -21.15
CA ARG A 137 42.33 -49.53 -22.18
C ARG A 137 41.47 -49.17 -23.43
N GLU A 138 42.01 -48.32 -24.31
CA GLU A 138 41.93 -48.27 -25.81
C GLU A 138 40.84 -49.13 -26.53
N ASP A 139 40.17 -48.72 -27.61
CA ASP A 139 40.74 -48.01 -28.78
C ASP A 139 39.71 -47.39 -29.78
N ARG A 140 40.22 -46.48 -30.63
CA ARG A 140 40.00 -46.19 -32.09
C ARG A 140 38.93 -46.98 -32.89
N GLN A 141 38.28 -46.50 -33.98
CA GLN A 141 38.43 -45.42 -35.01
C GLN A 141 36.99 -44.93 -35.43
N ASN A 142 36.65 -43.71 -35.90
CA ASN A 142 37.17 -42.76 -36.93
C ASN A 142 36.54 -42.92 -38.34
N LEU A 143 36.16 -41.79 -39.00
CA LEU A 143 35.71 -41.60 -40.42
C LEU A 143 34.21 -41.98 -40.75
N VAL A 144 33.45 -41.38 -41.70
CA VAL A 144 33.59 -40.16 -42.56
C VAL A 144 32.21 -39.69 -43.15
N ALA A 145 32.11 -38.38 -43.43
CA ALA A 145 31.25 -37.58 -44.36
C ALA A 145 29.79 -37.94 -44.82
N ALA A 146 29.03 -36.85 -45.05
CA ALA A 146 27.67 -36.72 -45.62
C ALA A 146 27.56 -37.09 -47.14
N PRO A 147 26.35 -37.20 -47.76
CA PRO A 147 25.53 -36.02 -48.19
C PRO A 147 23.96 -36.18 -48.17
N PRO A 148 23.16 -35.12 -48.49
CA PRO A 148 21.67 -35.07 -48.55
C PRO A 148 21.12 -35.29 -50.02
N PRO A 149 19.81 -35.16 -50.45
CA PRO A 149 18.82 -34.06 -50.20
C PRO A 149 17.26 -34.31 -50.33
N SER A 150 16.48 -33.20 -50.16
CA SER A 150 15.25 -32.73 -50.87
C SER A 150 13.86 -33.46 -50.89
N GLN A 151 12.81 -32.70 -50.48
CA GLN A 151 11.55 -32.25 -51.19
C GLN A 151 10.91 -33.06 -52.36
N PRO A 152 9.56 -32.99 -52.63
CA PRO A 152 8.82 -31.76 -52.99
C PRO A 152 7.28 -31.68 -52.66
N SER A 153 6.51 -30.90 -53.47
CA SER A 153 5.26 -30.13 -53.20
C SER A 153 4.00 -30.47 -54.04
N SER A 154 2.79 -29.96 -53.68
CA SER A 154 1.65 -29.47 -54.54
C SER A 154 0.35 -29.26 -53.71
N SER A 155 -0.35 -28.10 -53.65
CA SER A 155 -1.25 -27.33 -54.58
C SER A 155 -2.71 -27.84 -54.70
N GLN A 156 -3.69 -27.17 -54.03
CA GLN A 156 -4.73 -26.25 -54.57
C GLN A 156 -5.99 -26.86 -55.26
N PHE A 157 -7.20 -26.36 -54.92
CA PHE A 157 -8.35 -26.15 -55.84
C PHE A 157 -9.49 -25.28 -55.23
N SER A 158 -10.27 -24.59 -56.07
CA SER A 158 -11.49 -23.78 -55.75
C SER A 158 -12.81 -24.57 -56.06
N ASP A 159 -14.08 -24.11 -55.99
CA ASP A 159 -14.70 -22.77 -56.09
C ASP A 159 -16.17 -22.68 -55.56
N ARG A 160 -16.81 -21.50 -55.74
CA ARG A 160 -18.21 -21.02 -55.52
C ARG A 160 -19.39 -21.92 -56.02
N SER A 161 -20.70 -21.72 -55.74
CA SER A 161 -21.53 -20.83 -54.86
C SER A 161 -23.04 -21.17 -55.02
N SER A 162 -23.94 -20.81 -54.06
CA SER A 162 -25.37 -20.50 -54.34
C SER A 162 -26.06 -19.73 -53.19
N VAL A 163 -27.16 -19.01 -53.49
CA VAL A 163 -27.89 -18.10 -52.58
C VAL A 163 -29.41 -18.24 -52.78
N ARG A 164 -30.22 -18.27 -51.70
CA ARG A 164 -31.62 -17.78 -51.77
C ARG A 164 -32.16 -17.21 -50.44
N SER A 165 -32.95 -16.16 -50.58
CA SER A 165 -33.59 -15.25 -49.62
C SER A 165 -34.59 -15.85 -48.61
N GLN A 166 -34.77 -15.18 -47.44
CA GLN A 166 -35.97 -14.36 -47.16
C GLN A 166 -35.80 -13.44 -45.91
N THR A 167 -36.75 -12.53 -45.70
CA THR A 167 -36.64 -11.24 -44.98
C THR A 167 -37.22 -11.21 -43.57
N SER A 168 -36.66 -10.40 -42.65
CA SER A 168 -37.46 -9.71 -41.60
C SER A 168 -36.78 -8.46 -41.01
N THR A 169 -37.55 -7.35 -41.04
CA THR A 169 -37.57 -6.17 -40.14
C THR A 169 -36.30 -5.59 -39.51
N VAL A 170 -36.05 -4.32 -39.82
CA VAL A 170 -35.07 -3.43 -39.18
C VAL A 170 -35.49 -3.08 -37.74
N ALA A 171 -34.58 -3.28 -36.79
CA ALA A 171 -34.59 -2.62 -35.49
C ALA A 171 -33.20 -2.00 -35.24
N SER A 172 -33.17 -0.71 -34.91
CA SER A 172 -31.92 0.02 -34.68
C SER A 172 -31.17 -0.54 -33.46
N PRO A 173 -29.91 -0.98 -33.58
CA PRO A 173 -29.15 -1.45 -32.42
C PRO A 173 -28.81 -0.26 -31.53
N SER A 174 -29.45 -0.19 -30.37
CA SER A 174 -28.96 0.61 -29.25
C SER A 174 -27.57 0.07 -28.89
N ILE A 175 -26.53 0.86 -29.12
CA ILE A 175 -25.16 0.47 -28.78
C ILE A 175 -25.08 0.42 -27.26
N VAL A 176 -25.18 -0.79 -26.70
CA VAL A 176 -24.80 -1.06 -25.31
C VAL A 176 -23.27 -0.92 -25.26
N THR A 177 -22.80 0.28 -24.93
CA THR A 177 -21.39 0.50 -24.61
C THR A 177 -21.11 -0.29 -23.32
N LEU A 178 -20.54 -1.48 -23.49
CA LEU A 178 -20.09 -2.29 -22.35
C LEU A 178 -18.95 -1.55 -21.65
N ASP A 179 -19.18 -1.13 -20.41
CA ASP A 179 -18.14 -0.58 -19.54
C ASP A 179 -16.95 -1.57 -19.49
N PRO A 180 -15.69 -1.12 -19.66
CA PRO A 180 -14.54 -2.01 -19.64
C PRO A 180 -14.39 -2.71 -18.28
N ASN A 181 -13.82 -3.92 -18.29
CA ASN A 181 -13.48 -4.60 -17.04
C ASN A 181 -12.33 -3.85 -16.34
N GLN A 182 -12.34 -3.76 -15.01
CA GLN A 182 -11.23 -3.18 -14.23
C GLN A 182 -9.87 -3.84 -14.54
N LEU A 183 -9.84 -5.13 -14.90
CA LEU A 183 -8.64 -5.81 -15.39
C LEU A 183 -8.13 -5.26 -16.73
N GLN A 184 -9.03 -4.80 -17.60
CA GLN A 184 -8.70 -4.14 -18.86
C GLN A 184 -8.14 -2.74 -18.61
N VAL A 185 -8.71 -1.98 -17.66
CA VAL A 185 -8.14 -0.68 -17.22
C VAL A 185 -6.71 -0.85 -16.71
N LYS A 186 -6.46 -1.84 -15.83
CA LYS A 186 -5.10 -2.16 -15.36
C LYS A 186 -4.15 -2.51 -16.52
N SER A 187 -4.62 -3.28 -17.50
CA SER A 187 -3.82 -3.67 -18.67
C SER A 187 -3.49 -2.49 -19.58
N ASN A 188 -4.47 -1.62 -19.87
CA ASN A 188 -4.30 -0.41 -20.68
C ASN A 188 -3.32 0.57 -20.02
N LEU A 189 -3.42 0.77 -18.69
CA LEU A 189 -2.51 1.64 -17.95
C LEU A 189 -1.07 1.11 -17.94
N ILE A 190 -0.88 -0.21 -17.78
CA ILE A 190 0.43 -0.88 -17.90
C ILE A 190 1.06 -0.64 -19.28
N GLN A 191 0.26 -0.76 -20.35
CA GLN A 191 0.71 -0.51 -21.72
C GLN A 191 1.06 0.97 -21.95
N LEU A 192 0.21 1.91 -21.52
CA LEU A 192 0.43 3.35 -21.64
C LEU A 192 1.70 3.84 -20.92
N MET A 193 2.00 3.25 -19.76
CA MET A 193 3.24 3.50 -19.02
C MET A 193 4.47 2.79 -19.61
N GLY A 194 4.28 1.80 -20.51
CA GLY A 194 5.37 1.01 -21.07
C GLY A 194 6.03 0.07 -20.06
N VAL A 195 5.28 -0.38 -19.05
CA VAL A 195 5.78 -1.34 -18.05
C VAL A 195 5.85 -2.73 -18.68
N HIS A 196 7.06 -3.20 -18.97
CA HIS A 196 7.27 -4.61 -19.33
C HIS A 196 7.02 -5.51 -18.11
N ARG A 197 6.35 -6.65 -18.33
CA ARG A 197 6.20 -7.70 -17.30
C ARG A 197 7.58 -8.26 -16.90
N GLY A 198 7.73 -8.56 -15.61
CA GLY A 198 8.98 -9.07 -15.02
C GLY A 198 9.81 -8.02 -14.28
N TYR A 199 10.78 -8.48 -13.49
CA TYR A 199 11.74 -7.62 -12.83
C TYR A 199 12.96 -7.37 -13.74
N LYS A 200 13.38 -6.12 -13.85
CA LYS A 200 14.68 -5.74 -14.42
C LYS A 200 15.41 -4.90 -13.37
N PRO A 201 16.59 -5.31 -12.88
CA PRO A 201 17.26 -4.66 -11.75
C PRO A 201 17.72 -3.23 -12.05
N LEU A 202 17.92 -2.90 -13.32
CA LEU A 202 18.20 -1.55 -13.80
C LEU A 202 17.13 -1.17 -14.83
N GLN A 203 16.23 -0.26 -14.45
CA GLN A 203 15.36 0.41 -15.42
C GLN A 203 16.17 1.51 -16.12
N GLY A 204 16.21 1.49 -17.46
CA GLY A 204 16.84 2.54 -18.24
C GLY A 204 16.16 3.89 -18.02
N THR A 205 16.94 4.98 -18.06
CA THR A 205 16.39 6.33 -17.88
C THR A 205 15.38 6.66 -18.99
N ARG A 206 14.23 7.20 -18.61
CA ARG A 206 13.19 7.69 -19.53
C ARG A 206 13.39 9.16 -19.92
N ALA A 207 14.61 9.66 -19.79
CA ALA A 207 14.97 11.04 -20.15
C ALA A 207 14.64 11.39 -21.61
N TYR A 208 14.67 10.42 -22.52
CA TYR A 208 14.27 10.58 -23.94
C TYR A 208 12.79 10.98 -24.13
N LEU A 209 11.94 10.83 -23.10
CA LEU A 209 10.55 11.28 -23.13
C LEU A 209 10.38 12.72 -22.64
N LEU A 210 11.44 13.38 -22.13
CA LEU A 210 11.35 14.78 -21.69
C LEU A 210 11.05 15.72 -22.87
N ASP A 211 11.59 15.41 -24.05
CA ASP A 211 11.37 16.15 -25.31
C ASP A 211 9.89 16.13 -25.76
N LEU A 212 9.09 15.17 -25.26
CA LEU A 212 7.65 15.07 -25.52
C LEU A 212 6.80 15.90 -24.53
N LEU A 213 7.39 16.52 -23.51
CA LEU A 213 6.65 17.40 -22.60
C LEU A 213 6.40 18.77 -23.24
N PRO A 214 5.29 19.44 -22.89
CA PRO A 214 5.05 20.84 -23.23
C PRO A 214 5.90 21.75 -22.34
N GLU A 215 6.36 22.87 -22.89
CA GLU A 215 7.08 23.92 -22.14
C GLU A 215 6.09 24.92 -21.52
N SER A 216 5.03 25.26 -22.25
CA SER A 216 3.91 26.10 -21.80
C SER A 216 2.59 25.31 -21.69
N ARG A 217 1.69 25.80 -20.83
CA ARG A 217 0.31 25.26 -20.73
C ARG A 217 -0.53 25.55 -21.98
N ASP A 218 -0.11 26.51 -22.80
CA ASP A 218 -0.84 26.91 -24.01
C ASP A 218 -0.53 26.01 -25.22
N GLU A 219 0.48 25.13 -25.13
CA GLU A 219 0.70 24.02 -26.08
C GLU A 219 -0.31 22.87 -25.88
N LEU A 220 -1.05 22.86 -24.76
CA LEU A 220 -2.01 21.83 -24.43
C LEU A 220 -3.44 22.30 -24.71
N PRO A 221 -4.28 21.49 -25.40
CA PRO A 221 -5.68 21.83 -25.60
C PRO A 221 -6.44 21.88 -24.28
N GLU A 222 -7.49 22.70 -24.24
CA GLU A 222 -8.45 22.72 -23.14
C GLU A 222 -9.29 21.44 -23.14
N ARG A 223 -9.75 21.01 -21.95
CA ARG A 223 -10.49 19.77 -21.70
C ARG A 223 -11.66 20.09 -20.78
N CYS A 224 -12.79 19.38 -20.87
CA CYS A 224 -13.88 19.47 -19.89
C CYS A 224 -13.91 18.26 -18.93
N MET A 225 -14.93 18.13 -18.07
CA MET A 225 -15.00 16.97 -17.17
C MET A 225 -15.29 15.68 -17.95
N GLN A 226 -16.28 15.73 -18.85
CA GLN A 226 -16.67 14.63 -19.75
C GLN A 226 -15.52 14.02 -20.55
N ASP A 227 -14.52 14.82 -20.92
CA ASP A 227 -13.31 14.41 -21.64
C ASP A 227 -12.44 13.39 -20.90
N SER A 228 -12.56 13.35 -19.57
CA SER A 228 -11.85 12.44 -18.66
C SER A 228 -12.76 11.38 -18.03
N TYR A 229 -14.07 11.46 -18.29
CA TYR A 229 -15.04 10.55 -17.71
C TYR A 229 -14.79 9.12 -18.17
N THR A 230 -14.74 8.20 -17.22
CA THR A 230 -14.60 6.77 -17.50
C THR A 230 -15.30 5.94 -16.43
N SER A 231 -15.54 4.68 -16.75
CA SER A 231 -16.24 3.70 -15.92
C SER A 231 -15.57 2.34 -16.09
N ALA A 232 -15.59 1.51 -15.05
CA ALA A 232 -15.07 0.16 -15.07
C ALA A 232 -15.89 -0.77 -14.15
N ILE A 233 -16.10 -2.00 -14.58
CA ILE A 233 -16.85 -3.01 -13.80
C ILE A 233 -15.89 -4.06 -13.21
N ILE A 234 -16.11 -4.41 -11.95
CA ILE A 234 -15.53 -5.57 -11.26
C ILE A 234 -16.62 -6.64 -11.18
N PRO A 235 -16.57 -7.71 -12.01
CA PRO A 235 -17.71 -8.61 -12.21
C PRO A 235 -17.87 -9.70 -11.13
N LEU A 236 -18.00 -9.30 -9.85
CA LEU A 236 -17.98 -10.21 -8.69
C LEU A 236 -19.07 -11.30 -8.69
N SER A 237 -20.25 -11.07 -9.24
CA SER A 237 -21.32 -12.07 -9.31
C SER A 237 -21.09 -13.17 -10.36
N THR A 238 -20.13 -13.02 -11.27
CA THR A 238 -19.87 -13.98 -12.36
C THR A 238 -18.44 -14.53 -12.40
N ASP A 239 -17.45 -13.76 -11.95
CA ASP A 239 -16.03 -14.14 -12.02
C ASP A 239 -15.53 -14.62 -10.65
N GLN A 240 -15.43 -15.95 -10.48
CA GLN A 240 -14.97 -16.60 -9.25
C GLN A 240 -13.53 -16.22 -8.87
N SER A 241 -12.64 -15.98 -9.85
CA SER A 241 -11.25 -15.59 -9.57
C SER A 241 -11.15 -14.21 -8.91
N LEU A 242 -12.08 -13.32 -9.24
CA LEU A 242 -12.23 -12.04 -8.56
C LEU A 242 -12.92 -12.20 -7.20
N GLN A 243 -13.79 -13.19 -7.01
CA GLN A 243 -14.35 -13.47 -5.67
C GLN A 243 -13.23 -13.79 -4.67
N ASP A 244 -12.29 -14.67 -5.01
CA ASP A 244 -11.16 -15.01 -4.15
C ASP A 244 -10.30 -13.79 -3.76
N LYS A 245 -10.13 -12.84 -4.69
CA LYS A 245 -9.36 -11.60 -4.46
C LYS A 245 -10.11 -10.56 -3.62
N TYR A 246 -11.40 -10.32 -3.91
CA TYR A 246 -12.18 -9.19 -3.36
C TYR A 246 -13.12 -9.57 -2.23
N VAL A 247 -13.45 -10.85 -2.02
CA VAL A 247 -14.46 -11.29 -1.05
C VAL A 247 -13.75 -11.91 0.17
N THR A 248 -14.28 -11.66 1.36
CA THR A 248 -13.83 -12.28 2.62
C THR A 248 -14.49 -13.65 2.80
N PHE A 249 -13.98 -14.46 3.72
CA PHE A 249 -14.61 -15.74 4.08
C PHE A 249 -16.06 -15.63 4.60
N LEU A 250 -16.54 -14.43 4.96
CA LEU A 250 -17.94 -14.17 5.33
C LEU A 250 -18.80 -13.65 4.16
N GLY A 251 -18.29 -13.64 2.93
CA GLY A 251 -19.02 -13.13 1.77
C GLY A 251 -19.09 -11.60 1.68
N SER A 252 -18.44 -10.85 2.59
CA SER A 252 -18.36 -9.38 2.51
C SER A 252 -17.16 -8.93 1.67
N ILE A 253 -17.24 -7.76 1.02
CA ILE A 253 -16.17 -7.24 0.16
C ILE A 253 -15.03 -6.62 0.98
N ARG A 254 -13.78 -6.90 0.59
CA ARG A 254 -12.54 -6.34 1.15
C ARG A 254 -12.36 -4.90 0.67
N ILE A 255 -12.83 -3.93 1.46
CA ILE A 255 -12.73 -2.49 1.15
C ILE A 255 -11.30 -2.07 0.78
N GLY A 256 -10.27 -2.62 1.43
CA GLY A 256 -8.86 -2.33 1.12
C GLY A 256 -8.47 -2.65 -0.33
N ARG A 257 -9.03 -3.72 -0.92
CA ARG A 257 -8.84 -4.04 -2.35
C ARG A 257 -9.56 -3.06 -3.27
N LEU A 258 -10.68 -2.48 -2.83
CA LEU A 258 -11.36 -1.42 -3.58
C LEU A 258 -10.60 -0.08 -3.48
N LEU A 259 -10.01 0.26 -2.33
CA LEU A 259 -9.14 1.43 -2.19
C LEU A 259 -7.88 1.31 -3.08
N GLU A 260 -7.28 0.11 -3.15
CA GLU A 260 -6.17 -0.22 -4.05
C GLU A 260 -6.54 0.03 -5.53
N ASP A 261 -7.73 -0.44 -5.93
CA ASP A 261 -8.25 -0.25 -7.29
C ASP A 261 -8.71 1.18 -7.59
N MET A 262 -9.26 1.90 -6.61
CA MET A 262 -9.71 3.30 -6.76
C MET A 262 -8.53 4.24 -7.00
N ASP A 263 -7.39 4.03 -6.32
CA ASP A 263 -6.14 4.78 -6.56
C ASP A 263 -5.64 4.55 -8.00
N MET A 264 -5.58 3.29 -8.44
CA MET A 264 -5.19 2.92 -9.80
C MET A 264 -6.17 3.48 -10.86
N PHE A 265 -7.47 3.45 -10.57
CA PHE A 265 -8.51 4.00 -11.45
C PHE A 265 -8.45 5.53 -11.51
N ALA A 266 -8.15 6.21 -10.40
CA ALA A 266 -7.94 7.65 -10.40
C ALA A 266 -6.69 8.06 -11.19
N VAL A 267 -5.60 7.27 -11.13
CA VAL A 267 -4.43 7.43 -12.00
C VAL A 267 -4.81 7.28 -13.48
N TRP A 268 -5.66 6.30 -13.83
CA TRP A 268 -6.18 6.14 -15.18
C TRP A 268 -7.02 7.35 -15.64
N VAL A 269 -7.97 7.83 -14.84
CA VAL A 269 -8.78 9.03 -15.12
C VAL A 269 -7.89 10.27 -15.35
N ALA A 270 -6.86 10.45 -14.53
CA ALA A 270 -5.89 11.54 -14.69
C ALA A 270 -5.12 11.44 -16.03
N HIS A 271 -4.75 10.22 -16.46
CA HIS A 271 -4.17 9.99 -17.79
C HIS A 271 -5.17 10.26 -18.93
N GLN A 272 -6.44 9.87 -18.78
CA GLN A 272 -7.48 10.17 -19.78
C GLN A 272 -7.73 11.67 -19.95
N HIS A 273 -7.55 12.47 -18.89
CA HIS A 273 -7.62 13.93 -19.00
C HIS A 273 -6.46 14.51 -19.82
N ILE A 274 -5.24 13.97 -19.68
CA ILE A 274 -4.04 14.52 -20.31
C ILE A 274 -4.05 14.25 -21.82
N SER A 275 -4.20 15.30 -22.61
CA SER A 275 -4.11 15.26 -24.07
C SER A 275 -2.87 16.05 -24.50
N ASN A 276 -1.85 15.34 -24.99
CA ASN A 276 -0.56 15.91 -25.39
C ASN A 276 -0.37 15.80 -26.91
N PRO A 277 -0.45 16.91 -27.67
CA PRO A 277 -0.30 16.89 -29.14
C PRO A 277 1.06 16.38 -29.65
N LYS A 278 2.11 16.36 -28.80
CA LYS A 278 3.44 15.83 -29.17
C LYS A 278 3.47 14.30 -29.20
N MET A 279 2.49 13.60 -28.64
CA MET A 279 2.41 12.13 -28.60
C MET A 279 1.58 11.57 -29.76
N LYS A 280 2.01 10.44 -30.31
CA LYS A 280 1.26 9.65 -31.28
C LYS A 280 0.43 8.56 -30.59
N PRO A 281 -0.65 8.05 -31.22
CA PRO A 281 -1.38 6.90 -30.69
C PRO A 281 -0.48 5.68 -30.50
N GLY A 282 -0.43 5.15 -29.28
CA GLY A 282 0.43 4.03 -28.90
C GLY A 282 1.80 4.42 -28.32
N ASP A 283 2.17 5.71 -28.32
CA ASP A 283 3.39 6.18 -27.65
C ASP A 283 3.30 6.03 -26.13
N VAL A 284 4.46 5.79 -25.50
CA VAL A 284 4.58 5.69 -24.04
C VAL A 284 4.54 7.08 -23.43
N THR A 285 3.70 7.28 -22.39
CA THR A 285 3.48 8.60 -21.82
C THR A 285 4.70 9.20 -21.10
N PRO A 286 5.05 10.49 -21.32
CA PRO A 286 6.10 11.18 -20.58
C PRO A 286 5.66 11.58 -19.17
N TYR A 287 4.37 11.45 -18.85
CA TYR A 287 3.79 11.80 -17.56
C TYR A 287 3.88 10.65 -16.56
N VAL A 288 4.17 10.99 -15.31
CA VAL A 288 4.12 10.09 -14.17
C VAL A 288 3.15 10.68 -13.17
N ILE A 289 2.01 10.01 -12.98
CA ILE A 289 0.98 10.45 -12.04
C ILE A 289 1.26 9.79 -10.69
N VAL A 290 1.23 10.58 -9.62
CA VAL A 290 1.40 10.11 -8.24
C VAL A 290 0.32 10.69 -7.34
N THR A 291 -0.19 9.87 -6.44
CA THR A 291 -1.15 10.27 -5.40
C THR A 291 -0.46 11.17 -4.38
N VAL A 292 -1.02 12.36 -4.16
CA VAL A 292 -0.54 13.34 -3.18
C VAL A 292 -1.42 13.33 -1.94
N LEU A 293 -2.73 13.28 -2.15
CA LEU A 293 -3.72 13.27 -1.07
C LEU A 293 -4.98 12.54 -1.53
N VAL A 294 -5.67 11.90 -0.58
CA VAL A 294 -7.04 11.39 -0.77
C VAL A 294 -7.90 12.06 0.30
N ASP A 295 -8.93 12.81 -0.12
CA ASP A 295 -9.88 13.41 0.83
C ASP A 295 -10.68 12.31 1.53
N GLN A 296 -11.23 12.64 2.69
CA GLN A 296 -12.05 11.80 3.55
C GLN A 296 -13.10 10.96 2.81
N ILE A 297 -13.17 9.67 3.18
CA ILE A 297 -14.05 8.67 2.59
C ILE A 297 -15.04 8.20 3.66
N SER A 298 -16.30 8.58 3.50
CA SER A 298 -17.42 8.10 4.32
C SER A 298 -18.19 7.00 3.60
N PHE A 299 -18.50 5.91 4.28
CA PHE A 299 -19.28 4.81 3.70
C PHE A 299 -20.78 5.03 3.94
N THR A 300 -21.55 5.11 2.85
CA THR A 300 -22.91 5.65 2.88
C THR A 300 -23.91 4.61 3.37
N ASP A 301 -24.32 4.74 4.63
CA ASP A 301 -25.49 4.12 5.26
C ASP A 301 -25.54 4.50 6.75
N LEU A 302 -24.36 4.77 7.35
CA LEU A 302 -24.20 5.04 8.78
C LEU A 302 -24.40 6.52 9.12
N VAL A 303 -23.73 7.43 8.40
CA VAL A 303 -23.79 8.89 8.65
C VAL A 303 -25.18 9.46 8.34
N ALA A 304 -25.83 9.03 7.25
CA ALA A 304 -27.18 9.52 6.89
C ALA A 304 -28.21 9.20 7.98
N LYS A 305 -28.21 7.96 8.50
CA LYS A 305 -29.08 7.56 9.62
C LYS A 305 -28.75 8.28 10.93
N LEU A 306 -27.48 8.60 11.17
CA LEU A 306 -27.07 9.42 12.32
C LEU A 306 -27.49 10.88 12.18
N LYS A 307 -27.53 11.45 10.97
CA LYS A 307 -28.08 12.81 10.74
C LYS A 307 -29.60 12.87 10.88
N GLU A 308 -30.31 11.77 10.66
CA GLU A 308 -31.74 11.65 10.99
C GLU A 308 -31.98 11.42 12.49
N LEU A 309 -31.16 10.59 13.15
CA LEU A 309 -31.26 10.34 14.59
C LEU A 309 -30.82 11.55 15.45
N GLY A 310 -29.76 12.26 15.04
CA GLY A 310 -29.26 13.47 15.72
C GLY A 310 -30.14 14.71 15.55
N ARG A 311 -31.23 14.61 14.76
CA ARG A 311 -32.31 15.61 14.71
C ARG A 311 -33.41 15.37 15.74
N LEU A 312 -33.32 14.30 16.52
CA LEU A 312 -34.17 14.04 17.68
C LEU A 312 -33.35 14.27 18.95
N ASN A 313 -33.91 15.03 19.89
CA ASN A 313 -33.16 15.72 20.94
C ASN A 313 -32.36 14.80 21.86
N LEU A 314 -31.21 15.31 22.33
CA LEU A 314 -30.35 14.70 23.35
C LEU A 314 -30.82 15.00 24.81
N GLU A 315 -32.08 15.38 24.99
CA GLU A 315 -32.71 15.64 26.29
C GLU A 315 -33.91 14.71 26.51
N GLU A 316 -33.68 13.42 26.79
CA GLU A 316 -34.59 12.55 27.58
C GLU A 316 -33.96 11.16 27.86
N VAL A 317 -32.92 11.12 28.71
CA VAL A 317 -32.54 9.88 29.41
C VAL A 317 -32.44 10.18 30.90
N ASN A 318 -33.60 10.16 31.56
CA ASN A 318 -33.72 10.46 32.99
C ASN A 318 -33.35 9.20 33.82
N PRO A 319 -32.29 9.20 34.65
CA PRO A 319 -31.71 7.99 35.22
C PRO A 319 -32.42 7.48 36.49
N HIS A 320 -33.76 7.50 36.53
CA HIS A 320 -34.53 7.03 37.69
C HIS A 320 -35.82 6.30 37.30
N LEU A 321 -35.75 4.97 37.14
CA LEU A 321 -36.91 4.06 37.28
C LEU A 321 -36.50 2.57 37.42
N CYS A 322 -35.57 2.27 38.33
CA CYS A 322 -35.35 0.90 38.82
C CYS A 322 -36.02 0.73 40.19
N GLY A 323 -37.27 0.28 40.20
CA GLY A 323 -38.10 0.25 41.42
C GLY A 323 -39.34 -0.66 41.34
N GLY A 324 -39.26 -1.79 40.63
CA GLY A 324 -40.33 -2.78 40.57
C GLY A 324 -40.03 -4.01 41.43
N LYS A 325 -40.70 -4.17 42.57
CA LYS A 325 -40.66 -5.41 43.36
C LYS A 325 -41.40 -6.53 42.60
N VAL A 326 -40.85 -7.74 42.63
CA VAL A 326 -41.59 -8.98 42.35
C VAL A 326 -41.35 -9.93 43.52
N GLU A 327 -42.42 -10.47 44.09
CA GLU A 327 -42.34 -11.34 45.27
C GLU A 327 -41.96 -12.78 44.89
N ASN A 328 -41.26 -13.46 45.81
CA ASN A 328 -40.80 -14.84 45.64
C ASN A 328 -41.94 -15.85 45.77
N HIS A 329 -41.99 -16.86 44.89
CA HIS A 329 -42.52 -18.19 45.22
C HIS A 329 -41.55 -19.31 44.80
N GLN A 330 -40.81 -19.79 45.81
CA GLN A 330 -40.22 -21.12 46.05
C GLN A 330 -39.96 -22.08 44.86
N GLY A 331 -38.68 -22.46 44.69
CA GLY A 331 -38.27 -23.66 43.95
C GLY A 331 -36.75 -23.89 44.00
N LYS A 332 -36.30 -24.98 44.65
CA LYS A 332 -34.87 -25.35 44.74
C LYS A 332 -34.41 -26.15 43.51
N THR A 333 -33.24 -25.82 42.94
CA THR A 333 -32.28 -26.79 42.38
C THR A 333 -30.87 -26.20 42.28
N THR A 334 -29.87 -27.10 42.32
CA THR A 334 -28.42 -26.83 42.29
C THR A 334 -27.87 -26.53 40.88
N PRO A 335 -26.68 -25.91 40.75
CA PRO A 335 -26.13 -25.51 39.44
C PRO A 335 -25.61 -26.71 38.65
N SER A 336 -26.14 -26.91 37.44
CA SER A 336 -25.52 -27.74 36.40
C SER A 336 -24.85 -26.86 35.35
N SER A 337 -23.74 -27.35 34.81
CA SER A 337 -22.91 -26.70 33.79
C SER A 337 -23.70 -26.34 32.51
N PRO A 338 -23.43 -25.20 31.84
CA PRO A 338 -24.06 -24.87 30.58
C PRO A 338 -23.60 -25.85 29.49
N ASN A 339 -24.52 -26.67 29.01
CA ASN A 339 -24.24 -27.61 27.93
C ASN A 339 -24.16 -26.85 26.60
N ARG A 340 -23.28 -27.31 25.71
CA ARG A 340 -23.19 -26.76 24.35
C ARG A 340 -24.31 -27.35 23.50
N ASP A 341 -25.27 -26.53 23.09
CA ASP A 341 -26.09 -26.85 21.93
C ASP A 341 -26.16 -25.67 20.97
N SER A 342 -25.70 -25.92 19.75
CA SER A 342 -25.54 -24.94 18.69
C SER A 342 -26.80 -24.85 17.84
N ASN A 343 -27.60 -23.80 18.03
CA ASN A 343 -28.43 -23.25 16.97
C ASN A 343 -27.98 -21.81 16.71
N PHE A 344 -27.18 -21.65 15.66
CA PHE A 344 -26.60 -20.37 15.26
C PHE A 344 -27.66 -19.59 14.46
N ASP A 345 -28.52 -18.86 15.17
CA ASP A 345 -29.66 -18.15 14.57
C ASP A 345 -29.19 -17.07 13.59
N LEU A 346 -29.30 -17.36 12.29
CA LEU A 346 -28.72 -16.59 11.18
C LEU A 346 -29.53 -15.30 10.86
N HIS A 347 -30.30 -14.79 11.81
CA HIS A 347 -31.33 -13.77 11.58
C HIS A 347 -31.12 -12.43 12.31
N VAL A 348 -30.00 -12.23 13.01
CA VAL A 348 -29.66 -10.97 13.69
C VAL A 348 -28.34 -10.38 13.17
N LEU A 349 -28.28 -10.07 11.87
CA LEU A 349 -27.22 -9.25 11.28
C LEU A 349 -27.81 -7.95 10.70
N GLY A 350 -28.14 -7.03 11.60
CA GLY A 350 -28.56 -5.68 11.26
C GLY A 350 -27.53 -4.97 10.37
N SER A 351 -27.99 -4.62 9.18
CA SER A 351 -27.50 -3.71 8.13
C SER A 351 -26.03 -3.24 8.16
N ILE A 352 -25.41 -3.16 6.97
CA ILE A 352 -24.02 -2.75 6.76
C ILE A 352 -22.99 -3.78 7.29
N ALA A 353 -23.20 -5.07 7.00
CA ALA A 353 -22.22 -6.14 7.29
C ALA A 353 -21.86 -7.00 6.06
N GLN A 354 -22.68 -6.99 5.01
CA GLN A 354 -22.43 -7.67 3.74
C GLN A 354 -22.82 -6.75 2.58
N LEU A 355 -21.81 -6.15 1.95
CA LEU A 355 -21.90 -5.86 0.53
C LEU A 355 -22.14 -7.21 -0.15
N LYS A 356 -23.31 -7.37 -0.78
CA LYS A 356 -23.70 -8.65 -1.40
C LYS A 356 -22.74 -9.00 -2.54
N LEU A 357 -22.67 -10.29 -2.89
CA LEU A 357 -21.88 -10.79 -4.02
C LEU A 357 -22.48 -10.31 -5.35
N ALA A 358 -22.14 -9.09 -5.75
CA ALA A 358 -22.75 -8.39 -6.86
C ALA A 358 -21.75 -7.48 -7.58
N HIS A 359 -21.99 -7.20 -8.86
CA HIS A 359 -21.14 -6.33 -9.67
C HIS A 359 -20.89 -4.97 -8.98
N ILE A 360 -19.62 -4.58 -8.93
CA ILE A 360 -19.17 -3.26 -8.49
C ILE A 360 -18.78 -2.44 -9.72
N ARG A 361 -19.14 -1.16 -9.74
CA ARG A 361 -18.70 -0.19 -10.75
C ARG A 361 -17.87 0.89 -10.09
N LEU A 362 -16.71 1.16 -10.68
CA LEU A 362 -15.94 2.37 -10.48
C LEU A 362 -16.34 3.33 -11.60
N SER A 363 -16.64 4.58 -11.27
CA SER A 363 -16.87 5.64 -12.26
C SER A 363 -16.20 6.92 -11.78
N GLY A 364 -15.74 7.77 -12.69
CA GLY A 364 -14.99 8.96 -12.27
C GLY A 364 -14.60 9.89 -13.40
N HIS A 365 -14.26 11.13 -13.02
CA HIS A 365 -13.74 12.16 -13.92
C HIS A 365 -12.84 13.12 -13.12
N VAL A 366 -12.12 13.99 -13.82
CA VAL A 366 -11.39 15.10 -13.21
C VAL A 366 -12.37 16.19 -12.78
N SER A 367 -12.29 16.64 -11.52
CA SER A 367 -13.13 17.68 -10.92
C SER A 367 -12.48 19.06 -10.89
N TRP A 368 -11.15 19.13 -10.77
CA TRP A 368 -10.38 20.38 -10.71
C TRP A 368 -8.94 20.18 -11.19
N VAL A 369 -8.31 21.21 -11.79
CA VAL A 369 -6.93 21.13 -12.32
C VAL A 369 -6.11 22.40 -12.08
N GLY A 370 -5.01 22.26 -11.33
CA GLY A 370 -3.98 23.29 -11.13
C GLY A 370 -2.96 23.34 -12.27
N ARG A 371 -1.71 23.74 -11.99
CA ARG A 371 -0.64 23.76 -13.03
C ARG A 371 -0.12 22.36 -13.37
N SER A 372 0.04 21.52 -12.35
CA SER A 372 0.61 20.17 -12.41
C SER A 372 -0.09 19.21 -11.44
N SER A 373 -1.30 19.57 -11.01
CA SER A 373 -2.09 18.87 -10.01
C SER A 373 -3.49 18.64 -10.53
N ILE A 374 -4.00 17.42 -10.42
CA ILE A 374 -5.28 16.98 -10.97
C ILE A 374 -6.10 16.43 -9.80
N GLU A 375 -7.26 16.99 -9.53
CA GLU A 375 -8.23 16.41 -8.59
C GLU A 375 -9.18 15.50 -9.36
N VAL A 376 -9.30 14.26 -8.92
CA VAL A 376 -10.10 13.21 -9.55
C VAL A 376 -11.18 12.76 -8.57
N VAL A 377 -12.43 12.80 -9.00
CA VAL A 377 -13.54 12.17 -8.26
C VAL A 377 -13.73 10.73 -8.75
N VAL A 378 -13.81 9.78 -7.81
CA VAL A 378 -14.14 8.38 -8.07
C VAL A 378 -15.34 7.99 -7.21
N TRP A 379 -16.40 7.50 -7.86
CA TRP A 379 -17.55 6.88 -7.22
C TRP A 379 -17.40 5.36 -7.23
N LEU A 380 -17.83 4.76 -6.12
CA LEU A 380 -18.00 3.33 -5.98
C LEU A 380 -19.50 3.01 -5.93
N GLU A 381 -19.96 2.18 -6.86
CA GLU A 381 -21.37 1.82 -6.99
C GLU A 381 -21.53 0.29 -6.99
N GLN A 382 -22.64 -0.22 -6.44
CA GLN A 382 -22.98 -1.64 -6.44
C GLN A 382 -24.30 -1.86 -7.18
N ASN A 383 -24.34 -2.87 -8.05
CA ASN A 383 -25.56 -3.29 -8.73
C ASN A 383 -26.39 -4.19 -7.81
N LEU A 384 -27.43 -3.64 -7.19
CA LEU A 384 -28.39 -4.39 -6.40
C LEU A 384 -29.72 -4.44 -7.15
N HIS A 385 -30.19 -5.66 -7.45
CA HIS A 385 -31.46 -5.91 -8.14
C HIS A 385 -31.61 -5.16 -9.49
N GLY A 386 -30.50 -4.99 -10.23
CA GLY A 386 -30.48 -4.29 -11.52
C GLY A 386 -30.28 -2.77 -11.41
N GLN A 387 -30.20 -2.22 -10.20
CA GLN A 387 -29.99 -0.78 -9.96
C GLN A 387 -28.63 -0.51 -9.34
N TRP A 388 -27.92 0.50 -9.86
CA TRP A 388 -26.66 0.97 -9.31
C TRP A 388 -26.88 1.88 -8.11
N GLN A 389 -26.48 1.42 -6.92
CA GLN A 389 -26.54 2.18 -5.68
C GLN A 389 -25.15 2.71 -5.32
N LYS A 390 -25.05 3.99 -4.94
CA LYS A 390 -23.78 4.63 -4.56
C LYS A 390 -23.37 4.19 -3.16
N LEU A 391 -22.22 3.52 -3.06
CA LEU A 391 -21.64 3.07 -1.79
C LEU A 391 -20.82 4.18 -1.14
N THR A 392 -19.93 4.80 -1.90
CA THR A 392 -19.09 5.91 -1.43
C THR A 392 -18.53 6.70 -2.63
N ARG A 393 -17.87 7.83 -2.33
CA ARG A 393 -17.05 8.60 -3.26
C ARG A 393 -15.72 8.92 -2.58
N ALA A 394 -14.66 9.02 -3.35
CA ALA A 394 -13.37 9.56 -2.90
C ALA A 394 -12.90 10.64 -3.88
N LEU A 395 -12.19 11.64 -3.35
CA LEU A 395 -11.50 12.65 -4.15
C LEU A 395 -10.00 12.42 -4.01
N PHE A 396 -9.32 12.20 -5.12
CA PHE A 396 -7.88 11.99 -5.18
C PHE A 396 -7.21 13.24 -5.74
N LEU A 397 -6.33 13.86 -4.97
CA LEU A 397 -5.40 14.86 -5.47
C LEU A 397 -4.14 14.18 -5.99
N MET A 398 -3.98 14.20 -7.31
CA MET A 398 -2.83 13.67 -8.03
C MET A 398 -1.84 14.79 -8.39
N ALA A 399 -0.55 14.47 -8.45
CA ALA A 399 0.47 15.31 -9.06
C ALA A 399 1.01 14.66 -10.34
N ALA A 400 1.13 15.47 -11.38
CA ALA A 400 1.83 15.12 -12.61
C ALA A 400 3.32 15.46 -12.47
N ARG A 401 4.15 14.46 -12.73
CA ARG A 401 5.62 14.53 -12.72
C ARG A 401 6.16 14.18 -14.11
N ASN A 402 7.37 14.64 -14.42
CA ASN A 402 8.05 14.30 -15.67
C ASN A 402 8.51 12.82 -15.67
N SER A 403 8.96 12.33 -16.83
CA SER A 403 9.34 10.93 -17.06
C SER A 403 10.53 10.43 -16.21
N THR A 404 11.27 11.36 -15.58
CA THR A 404 12.38 11.07 -14.65
C THR A 404 12.00 11.27 -13.19
N ASN A 405 10.75 11.69 -12.91
CA ASN A 405 10.24 12.07 -11.58
C ASN A 405 11.10 13.10 -10.84
N THR A 406 11.75 14.01 -11.57
CA THR A 406 12.58 15.11 -11.03
C THR A 406 11.77 16.40 -10.87
N ALA A 407 10.95 16.75 -11.87
CA ALA A 407 10.17 17.98 -11.91
C ALA A 407 8.66 17.72 -12.03
N ALA A 408 7.86 18.74 -11.73
CA ALA A 408 6.43 18.74 -11.99
C ALA A 408 6.17 18.90 -13.51
N ALA A 409 5.17 18.19 -14.04
CA ALA A 409 4.78 18.29 -15.45
C ALA A 409 3.50 19.11 -15.60
N ILE A 410 3.43 19.95 -16.64
CA ILE A 410 2.29 20.82 -16.93
C ILE A 410 1.14 20.00 -17.51
N VAL A 411 -0.09 20.26 -17.07
CA VAL A 411 -1.30 19.53 -17.53
C VAL A 411 -2.34 20.47 -18.14
N ASN A 412 -3.25 19.90 -18.95
CA ASN A 412 -4.29 20.61 -19.69
C ASN A 412 -5.12 21.55 -18.80
N LYS A 413 -5.70 22.61 -19.38
CA LYS A 413 -6.69 23.46 -18.68
C LYS A 413 -8.02 22.71 -18.62
N LEU A 414 -8.63 22.64 -17.44
CA LEU A 414 -10.00 22.17 -17.27
C LEU A 414 -10.95 23.36 -17.41
N VAL A 415 -11.87 23.27 -18.37
CA VAL A 415 -12.91 24.26 -18.64
C VAL A 415 -14.27 23.60 -18.38
N PRO A 416 -14.97 23.98 -17.29
CA PRO A 416 -16.26 23.40 -16.96
C PRO A 416 -17.35 23.79 -17.96
N LYS A 417 -18.15 22.81 -18.39
CA LYS A 417 -19.29 23.00 -19.30
C LYS A 417 -20.62 22.94 -18.53
N GLY A 418 -21.24 24.10 -18.37
CA GLY A 418 -22.55 24.25 -17.71
C GLY A 418 -22.47 24.34 -16.18
N GLU A 419 -23.59 24.73 -15.56
CA GLU A 419 -23.67 25.15 -14.15
C GLU A 419 -23.11 24.10 -13.16
N LYS A 420 -23.43 22.82 -13.35
CA LYS A 420 -22.96 21.73 -12.47
C LYS A 420 -21.44 21.52 -12.54
N GLU A 421 -20.84 21.60 -13.73
CA GLU A 421 -19.37 21.51 -13.83
C GLU A 421 -18.70 22.75 -13.21
N ILE A 422 -19.33 23.93 -13.33
CA ILE A 422 -18.84 25.17 -12.70
C ILE A 422 -18.85 25.05 -11.17
N GLU A 423 -19.93 24.54 -10.58
CA GLU A 423 -20.05 24.29 -9.14
C GLU A 423 -19.00 23.29 -8.64
N ILE A 424 -18.83 22.15 -9.34
CA ILE A 424 -17.83 21.12 -9.00
C ILE A 424 -16.41 21.71 -9.04
N PHE A 425 -16.12 22.53 -10.06
CA PHE A 425 -14.81 23.17 -10.23
C PHE A 425 -14.53 24.21 -9.15
N ALA A 426 -15.51 25.07 -8.82
CA ALA A 426 -15.41 26.06 -7.75
C ALA A 426 -15.15 25.39 -6.39
N GLY A 427 -15.86 24.31 -6.08
CA GLY A 427 -15.62 23.53 -4.87
C GLY A 427 -14.19 22.94 -4.77
N GLY A 428 -13.48 22.75 -5.89
CA GLY A 428 -12.08 22.32 -5.91
C GLY A 428 -11.11 23.40 -5.40
N GLU A 429 -11.38 24.66 -5.70
CA GLU A 429 -10.65 25.81 -5.13
C GLU A 429 -10.96 26.00 -3.64
N ASP A 430 -12.21 25.78 -3.21
CA ASP A 430 -12.58 25.82 -1.79
C ASP A 430 -11.89 24.70 -0.98
N ARG A 431 -11.87 23.45 -1.50
CA ARG A 431 -11.10 22.34 -0.90
C ARG A 431 -9.61 22.67 -0.81
N LYS A 432 -9.04 23.26 -1.87
CA LYS A 432 -7.63 23.72 -1.89
C LYS A 432 -7.36 24.80 -0.84
N ARG A 433 -8.32 25.69 -0.57
CA ARG A 433 -8.24 26.71 0.50
C ARG A 433 -8.35 26.07 1.90
N LYS A 434 -9.29 25.14 2.14
CA LYS A 434 -9.41 24.38 3.41
C LYS A 434 -8.08 23.67 3.74
N ARG A 435 -7.52 22.95 2.75
CA ARG A 435 -6.22 22.26 2.82
C ARG A 435 -4.99 23.15 3.09
N GLN A 436 -5.10 24.47 2.90
CA GLN A 436 -4.06 25.43 3.29
C GLN A 436 -4.24 25.91 4.74
N GLN A 437 -5.48 26.07 5.19
CA GLN A 437 -5.81 26.47 6.57
C GLN A 437 -5.50 25.35 7.57
N GLU A 438 -5.85 24.10 7.25
CA GLU A 438 -5.57 22.92 8.11
C GLU A 438 -4.07 22.72 8.38
N LYS A 439 -3.21 23.10 7.43
CA LYS A 439 -1.75 23.09 7.61
C LYS A 439 -1.27 24.09 8.67
N THR A 440 -2.07 25.09 9.03
CA THR A 440 -1.74 26.06 10.08
C THR A 440 -2.28 25.67 11.46
N THR A 441 -3.31 24.81 11.54
CA THR A 441 -3.98 24.42 12.79
C THR A 441 -3.57 23.05 13.36
N SER A 442 -2.56 22.40 12.74
CA SER A 442 -2.00 21.13 13.20
C SER A 442 -1.40 21.22 14.61
N LEU A 443 -1.67 20.23 15.46
CA LEU A 443 -1.08 20.09 16.81
C LEU A 443 0.46 20.00 16.82
N LEU A 444 1.09 19.69 15.68
CA LEU A 444 2.55 19.76 15.53
C LEU A 444 3.10 21.19 15.39
N ARG A 445 2.22 22.19 15.26
CA ARG A 445 2.54 23.61 15.03
C ARG A 445 1.88 24.54 16.05
N SER A 446 0.72 24.16 16.58
CA SER A 446 -0.03 24.91 17.59
C SER A 446 -0.26 24.06 18.84
N VAL A 447 -0.12 24.68 20.01
CA VAL A 447 -0.43 24.07 21.31
C VAL A 447 -1.92 23.69 21.38
N PRO A 448 -2.32 22.59 22.04
CA PRO A 448 -3.74 22.30 22.30
C PRO A 448 -4.47 23.47 22.94
N ASP A 449 -5.77 23.61 22.65
CA ASP A 449 -6.58 24.70 23.20
C ASP A 449 -6.91 24.49 24.71
N ALA A 450 -7.49 25.50 25.35
CA ALA A 450 -7.80 25.44 26.79
C ALA A 450 -8.82 24.36 27.18
N THR A 451 -9.70 23.95 26.26
CA THR A 451 -10.67 22.86 26.46
C THR A 451 -9.98 21.51 26.30
N GLU A 452 -9.12 21.35 25.29
CA GLU A 452 -8.29 20.16 25.08
C GLU A 452 -7.29 19.93 26.23
N GLN A 453 -6.68 20.98 26.75
CA GLN A 453 -5.80 20.91 27.93
C GLN A 453 -6.55 20.40 29.17
N ARG A 454 -7.79 20.86 29.40
CA ARG A 454 -8.66 20.33 30.48
C ARG A 454 -8.96 18.85 30.27
N VAL A 455 -9.31 18.42 29.05
CA VAL A 455 -9.56 17.01 28.74
C VAL A 455 -8.36 16.12 29.07
N ILE A 456 -7.13 16.55 28.77
CA ILE A 456 -5.91 15.83 29.17
C ILE A 456 -5.77 15.80 30.70
N HIS A 457 -6.02 16.92 31.38
CA HIS A 457 -5.92 17.00 32.84
C HIS A 457 -6.94 16.10 33.54
N ASP A 458 -8.19 16.08 33.07
CA ASP A 458 -9.26 15.22 33.59
C ASP A 458 -8.95 13.73 33.38
N LEU A 459 -8.38 13.36 32.23
CA LEU A 459 -7.89 11.99 31.97
C LEU A 459 -6.75 11.62 32.93
N PHE A 460 -5.82 12.54 33.19
CA PHE A 460 -4.76 12.31 34.17
C PHE A 460 -5.32 12.11 35.58
N LEU A 461 -6.19 13.02 36.06
CA LEU A 461 -6.82 12.94 37.38
C LEU A 461 -7.61 11.65 37.57
N LYS A 462 -8.31 11.15 36.55
CA LYS A 462 -9.01 9.84 36.58
C LYS A 462 -8.08 8.64 36.81
N THR A 463 -6.78 8.78 36.57
CA THR A 463 -5.80 7.68 36.74
C THR A 463 -4.95 7.79 37.99
N VAL A 464 -4.85 8.95 38.63
CA VAL A 464 -3.97 9.15 39.80
C VAL A 464 -4.54 8.44 41.02
N ASP A 465 -3.70 7.69 41.72
CA ASP A 465 -4.02 7.11 43.03
C ASP A 465 -4.04 8.22 44.09
N MET A 466 -5.23 8.76 44.37
CA MET A 466 -5.44 9.89 45.31
C MET A 466 -5.07 9.55 46.77
N ASP A 467 -4.97 8.27 47.12
CA ASP A 467 -4.52 7.82 48.43
C ASP A 467 -2.98 7.81 48.54
N SER A 468 -2.27 8.09 47.43
CA SER A 468 -0.81 8.14 47.37
C SER A 468 -0.28 9.58 47.30
N ILE A 469 0.85 9.83 47.97
CA ILE A 469 1.51 11.15 48.02
C ILE A 469 2.27 11.45 46.70
N ALA A 470 2.46 10.44 45.84
CA ALA A 470 3.29 10.52 44.64
C ALA A 470 2.47 10.25 43.36
N PHE A 471 2.54 11.18 42.40
CA PHE A 471 1.85 11.09 41.11
C PHE A 471 2.27 9.92 40.20
N ASP A 472 3.31 9.17 40.60
CA ASP A 472 3.87 8.07 39.83
C ASP A 472 2.95 6.84 39.79
N ARG A 473 2.10 6.67 40.80
CA ARG A 473 1.17 5.54 40.89
C ARG A 473 -0.14 5.86 40.20
N ARG A 474 -0.36 5.20 39.06
CA ARG A 474 -1.60 5.29 38.28
C ARG A 474 -2.35 3.97 38.22
N ASN A 475 -3.65 4.03 38.50
CA ASN A 475 -4.58 2.91 38.46
C ASN A 475 -5.63 3.19 37.35
N LEU A 476 -5.93 2.20 36.51
CA LEU A 476 -7.01 2.31 35.53
C LEU A 476 -8.37 2.04 36.19
N SER A 477 -9.40 2.76 35.75
CA SER A 477 -10.79 2.44 36.05
C SER A 477 -11.20 1.10 35.41
N PRO A 478 -12.21 0.40 35.95
CA PRO A 478 -12.80 -0.77 35.31
C PRO A 478 -13.24 -0.46 33.88
N ASN A 479 -13.06 -1.43 32.96
CA ASN A 479 -13.32 -1.26 31.53
C ASN A 479 -12.50 -0.15 30.83
N SER A 480 -11.25 0.09 31.28
CA SER A 480 -10.29 0.96 30.59
C SER A 480 -9.02 0.20 30.19
N THR A 481 -8.23 0.75 29.26
CA THR A 481 -6.97 0.15 28.77
C THR A 481 -5.95 1.25 28.45
N TRP A 482 -4.66 0.99 28.69
CA TRP A 482 -3.61 1.93 28.31
C TRP A 482 -3.38 1.97 26.79
N MET A 483 -3.14 3.16 26.25
CA MET A 483 -2.78 3.34 24.82
C MET A 483 -1.50 2.59 24.42
N SER A 484 -0.59 2.36 25.37
CA SER A 484 0.63 1.56 25.19
C SER A 484 0.35 0.10 24.83
N ASP A 485 -0.81 -0.43 25.20
CA ASP A 485 -1.15 -1.85 25.16
C ASP A 485 -2.10 -2.15 23.99
N ALA A 486 -2.86 -1.13 23.53
CA ALA A 486 -3.78 -1.20 22.39
C ALA A 486 -3.08 -0.93 21.04
N LYS A 487 -1.98 -1.64 20.76
CA LYS A 487 -1.15 -1.46 19.57
C LYS A 487 -0.87 -2.76 18.81
N LEU A 488 -0.61 -2.65 17.51
CA LEU A 488 -0.22 -3.76 16.65
C LEU A 488 0.82 -3.29 15.61
N SER A 489 1.87 -4.07 15.37
CA SER A 489 2.92 -3.78 14.39
C SER A 489 3.04 -4.89 13.34
N ASN A 490 3.42 -4.48 12.12
CA ASN A 490 3.77 -5.36 11.01
C ASN A 490 4.96 -4.77 10.24
N ILE A 491 5.83 -5.63 9.72
CA ILE A 491 7.01 -5.24 8.96
C ILE A 491 6.89 -5.82 7.54
N ILE A 492 6.73 -4.94 6.57
CA ILE A 492 6.54 -5.24 5.15
C ILE A 492 7.87 -5.12 4.43
N PHE A 493 8.40 -6.24 3.94
CA PHE A 493 9.57 -6.25 3.07
C PHE A 493 9.14 -6.06 1.61
N SER A 494 9.39 -4.88 1.04
CA SER A 494 8.81 -4.46 -0.24
C SER A 494 9.53 -5.05 -1.46
N HIS A 495 9.59 -6.38 -1.59
CA HIS A 495 10.30 -7.08 -2.67
C HIS A 495 9.36 -7.62 -3.76
N PRO A 496 9.75 -7.66 -5.05
CA PRO A 496 8.88 -8.16 -6.12
C PRO A 496 8.90 -9.70 -6.22
N GLU A 497 7.79 -10.36 -5.90
CA GLU A 497 7.60 -11.80 -6.14
C GLU A 497 6.87 -12.09 -7.46
N VAL A 498 7.28 -13.14 -8.17
CA VAL A 498 6.65 -13.64 -9.39
C VAL A 498 5.59 -14.68 -9.04
N CYS A 499 4.31 -14.29 -9.02
CA CYS A 499 3.21 -15.25 -9.03
C CYS A 499 2.98 -15.77 -10.46
N SER A 500 3.68 -16.83 -10.87
CA SER A 500 3.24 -17.68 -11.98
C SER A 500 2.23 -18.70 -11.44
N ALA A 501 1.05 -18.79 -12.06
CA ALA A 501 -0.02 -19.70 -11.61
C ALA A 501 0.39 -21.19 -11.68
N ASP A 502 1.38 -21.52 -12.53
CA ASP A 502 1.80 -22.89 -12.82
C ASP A 502 2.87 -23.44 -11.86
N HIS A 503 3.31 -22.67 -10.85
CA HIS A 503 4.40 -23.08 -9.94
C HIS A 503 4.05 -22.88 -8.45
N MET A 504 2.99 -23.55 -7.97
CA MET A 504 2.91 -23.92 -6.55
C MET A 504 3.93 -25.04 -6.24
N THR A 505 5.21 -24.68 -6.10
CA THR A 505 6.24 -25.64 -5.68
C THR A 505 6.25 -25.83 -4.15
N PRO A 506 6.51 -27.06 -3.65
CA PRO A 506 6.26 -27.45 -2.26
C PRO A 506 7.32 -26.97 -1.24
N TYR A 507 7.95 -25.81 -1.47
CA TYR A 507 8.91 -25.21 -0.53
C TYR A 507 8.27 -24.81 0.81
N LEU A 508 6.95 -24.56 0.81
CA LEU A 508 6.15 -24.24 1.99
C LEU A 508 6.19 -25.31 3.09
N CYS A 509 6.38 -26.60 2.77
CA CYS A 509 6.39 -27.67 3.78
C CYS A 509 7.78 -27.91 4.43
N ARG A 510 8.89 -27.44 3.83
CA ARG A 510 10.23 -27.64 4.44
C ARG A 510 10.61 -26.56 5.44
N GLY A 511 10.11 -25.33 5.29
CA GLY A 511 10.28 -24.27 6.29
C GLY A 511 9.68 -24.65 7.66
N TRP A 512 8.54 -25.35 7.64
CA TRP A 512 7.86 -25.83 8.85
C TRP A 512 8.67 -26.83 9.68
N HIS A 513 9.50 -27.69 9.06
CA HIS A 513 10.35 -28.63 9.81
C HIS A 513 11.64 -28.02 10.34
N TYR A 514 12.27 -27.08 9.61
CA TYR A 514 13.53 -26.49 10.06
C TYR A 514 13.33 -25.55 11.26
N PHE A 515 12.21 -24.80 11.30
CA PHE A 515 11.90 -23.88 12.41
C PHE A 515 11.54 -24.61 13.72
N HIS A 516 11.06 -25.86 13.64
CA HIS A 516 10.66 -26.63 14.82
C HIS A 516 11.83 -27.37 15.52
N GLN A 517 12.97 -27.54 14.86
CA GLN A 517 14.15 -28.20 15.46
C GLN A 517 15.10 -27.26 16.21
N GLN A 518 15.07 -25.95 15.96
CA GLN A 518 15.97 -24.99 16.64
C GLN A 518 15.35 -24.32 17.88
N THR A 519 14.05 -24.49 18.16
CA THR A 519 13.38 -23.96 19.36
C THR A 519 13.53 -24.85 20.60
N VAL A 520 14.48 -25.79 20.61
CA VAL A 520 14.84 -26.63 21.78
C VAL A 520 16.33 -26.47 22.15
N THR A 521 16.82 -25.23 22.20
CA THR A 521 17.91 -24.79 23.11
C THR A 521 18.12 -23.27 23.06
N GLY A 522 17.74 -22.56 24.13
CA GLY A 522 18.33 -21.26 24.47
C GLY A 522 17.97 -20.04 23.61
N MET A 523 16.72 -19.58 23.67
CA MET A 523 16.42 -18.14 23.54
C MET A 523 15.42 -17.71 24.61
N ALA A 524 15.57 -16.46 25.09
CA ALA A 524 14.91 -15.98 26.30
C ALA A 524 13.38 -15.86 26.15
N LEU A 525 12.66 -16.03 27.26
CA LEU A 525 11.26 -15.63 27.37
C LEU A 525 11.13 -14.13 27.08
N LEU A 526 10.59 -13.78 25.92
CA LEU A 526 9.94 -12.49 25.72
C LEU A 526 8.47 -12.59 26.17
N ARG A 527 8.05 -11.57 26.94
CA ARG A 527 6.72 -11.46 27.55
C ARG A 527 5.65 -11.33 26.46
N ALA A 528 4.46 -11.88 26.70
CA ALA A 528 3.38 -11.96 25.71
C ALA A 528 2.59 -10.64 25.52
N ASP A 529 3.29 -9.50 25.48
CA ASP A 529 2.69 -8.15 25.52
C ASP A 529 2.69 -7.43 24.15
N ALA A 530 3.07 -8.13 23.07
CA ALA A 530 2.92 -7.66 21.70
C ALA A 530 2.69 -8.85 20.74
N VAL A 531 1.53 -8.89 20.08
CA VAL A 531 1.28 -9.84 18.98
C VAL A 531 1.92 -9.27 17.72
N GLU A 532 3.24 -9.42 17.59
CA GLU A 532 3.96 -8.99 16.37
C GLU A 532 3.69 -10.00 15.24
N LEU A 533 2.56 -9.81 14.56
CA LEU A 533 2.07 -10.72 13.53
C LEU A 533 2.74 -10.42 12.19
N SER A 534 4.04 -10.74 12.11
CA SER A 534 4.88 -10.59 10.93
C SER A 534 4.54 -11.65 9.88
N LEU A 535 3.45 -11.44 9.15
CA LEU A 535 3.04 -12.25 8.02
C LEU A 535 2.75 -11.33 6.82
N VAL A 536 3.69 -11.29 5.88
CA VAL A 536 3.61 -10.44 4.68
C VAL A 536 3.94 -11.27 3.44
N HIS A 537 2.97 -11.35 2.54
CA HIS A 537 3.08 -11.99 1.24
C HIS A 537 3.11 -10.87 0.17
N CYS A 538 4.23 -10.71 -0.54
CA CYS A 538 4.54 -9.48 -1.28
C CYS A 538 4.45 -9.69 -2.80
N SER A 539 3.22 -9.58 -3.33
CA SER A 539 2.94 -9.55 -4.78
C SER A 539 3.38 -8.24 -5.49
N ALA A 540 4.53 -7.67 -5.09
CA ALA A 540 4.93 -6.30 -5.43
C ALA A 540 5.39 -6.07 -6.89
N LEU A 541 5.27 -7.06 -7.78
CA LEU A 541 5.46 -6.82 -9.22
C LEU A 541 4.35 -5.96 -9.84
N ASN A 542 3.12 -6.07 -9.32
CA ASN A 542 1.92 -5.42 -9.87
C ASN A 542 1.57 -4.07 -9.22
N ASP A 543 2.24 -3.73 -8.11
CA ASP A 543 1.83 -2.66 -7.19
C ASP A 543 2.91 -1.55 -7.05
N ARG A 544 3.75 -1.43 -8.08
CA ARG A 544 4.79 -0.41 -8.22
C ARG A 544 4.52 0.52 -9.40
N ASN A 545 4.83 1.80 -9.24
CA ASN A 545 4.90 2.73 -10.35
C ASN A 545 6.20 2.53 -11.16
N LEU A 546 6.27 3.23 -12.29
CA LEU A 546 7.37 3.15 -13.27
C LEU A 546 8.74 3.66 -12.76
N HIS A 547 8.83 4.13 -11.52
CA HIS A 547 10.06 4.55 -10.84
C HIS A 547 10.43 3.63 -9.67
N ASN A 548 9.91 2.40 -9.63
CA ASN A 548 10.06 1.50 -8.49
C ASN A 548 9.62 2.17 -7.16
N LYS A 549 8.55 2.98 -7.17
CA LYS A 549 7.87 3.43 -5.95
C LYS A 549 6.60 2.61 -5.73
N VAL A 550 6.25 2.36 -4.48
CA VAL A 550 4.99 1.69 -4.10
C VAL A 550 3.81 2.63 -4.39
N PHE A 551 2.70 2.12 -4.93
CA PHE A 551 1.49 2.92 -5.16
C PHE A 551 0.78 3.32 -3.85
N GLY A 552 0.05 4.43 -3.86
CA GLY A 552 -0.72 4.90 -2.71
C GLY A 552 -1.77 3.88 -2.26
N GLY A 553 -2.46 3.26 -3.23
CA GLY A 553 -3.45 2.22 -3.03
C GLY A 553 -2.96 1.01 -2.23
N PHE A 554 -1.70 0.58 -2.44
CA PHE A 554 -1.10 -0.49 -1.66
C PHE A 554 -0.92 -0.08 -0.18
N LEU A 555 -0.41 1.13 0.07
CA LEU A 555 -0.23 1.64 1.43
C LEU A 555 -1.58 1.78 2.16
N MET A 556 -2.60 2.35 1.48
CA MET A 556 -3.95 2.48 2.03
C MET A 556 -4.57 1.13 2.38
N ARG A 557 -4.39 0.11 1.52
CA ARG A 557 -4.89 -1.23 1.78
C ARG A 557 -4.23 -1.86 3.00
N GLN A 558 -2.89 -1.86 3.05
CA GLN A 558 -2.15 -2.49 4.15
C GLN A 558 -2.45 -1.81 5.49
N ALA A 559 -2.53 -0.47 5.51
CA ALA A 559 -2.92 0.28 6.69
C ALA A 559 -4.34 -0.05 7.14
N MET A 560 -5.31 -0.15 6.22
CA MET A 560 -6.71 -0.48 6.53
C MET A 560 -6.90 -1.94 6.99
N GLU A 561 -6.12 -2.88 6.45
CA GLU A 561 -6.10 -4.28 6.90
C GLU A 561 -5.51 -4.38 8.32
N LEU A 562 -4.40 -3.67 8.59
CA LEU A 562 -3.78 -3.62 9.92
C LEU A 562 -4.68 -2.96 10.97
N SER A 563 -5.29 -1.80 10.69
CA SER A 563 -6.20 -1.12 11.61
C SER A 563 -7.45 -1.94 11.91
N TRP A 564 -7.98 -2.68 10.92
CA TRP A 564 -9.11 -3.59 11.14
C TRP A 564 -8.74 -4.70 12.12
N MET A 565 -7.53 -5.28 12.01
CA MET A 565 -7.03 -6.27 12.96
C MET A 565 -6.87 -5.69 14.37
N THR A 566 -6.33 -4.47 14.50
CA THR A 566 -6.22 -3.78 15.81
C THR A 566 -7.58 -3.54 16.45
N GLY A 567 -8.56 -3.06 15.68
CA GLY A 567 -9.92 -2.86 16.17
C GLY A 567 -10.60 -4.17 16.59
N TYR A 568 -10.34 -5.27 15.87
CA TYR A 568 -10.82 -6.60 16.22
C TYR A 568 -10.18 -7.14 17.51
N LEU A 569 -8.85 -7.02 17.63
CA LEU A 569 -8.12 -7.46 18.82
C LEU A 569 -8.44 -6.63 20.06
N TYR A 570 -8.71 -5.33 19.90
CA TYR A 570 -9.07 -4.44 21.00
C TYR A 570 -10.51 -4.68 21.48
N SER A 571 -11.49 -4.54 20.60
CA SER A 571 -12.92 -4.62 20.95
C SER A 571 -13.46 -6.05 21.19
N LYS A 572 -12.69 -7.08 20.79
CA LYS A 572 -13.12 -8.49 20.68
C LYS A 572 -14.31 -8.73 19.74
N HIS A 573 -14.71 -7.72 18.98
CA HIS A 573 -15.83 -7.71 18.06
C HIS A 573 -15.36 -7.42 16.63
N ARG A 574 -16.15 -7.77 15.61
CA ARG A 574 -15.86 -7.41 14.22
C ARG A 574 -16.10 -5.91 13.99
N PRO A 575 -15.07 -5.09 13.74
CA PRO A 575 -15.27 -3.66 13.55
C PRO A 575 -15.81 -3.38 12.15
N LYS A 576 -16.84 -2.54 12.06
CA LYS A 576 -17.39 -1.97 10.82
C LYS A 576 -16.69 -0.65 10.54
N LEU A 577 -16.02 -0.54 9.39
CA LEU A 577 -15.40 0.72 8.95
C LEU A 577 -16.50 1.74 8.64
N CYS A 578 -16.43 2.91 9.28
CA CYS A 578 -17.40 3.99 9.11
C CYS A 578 -16.83 5.10 8.23
N HIS A 579 -15.57 5.46 8.48
CA HIS A 579 -14.92 6.61 7.89
C HIS A 579 -13.40 6.42 7.79
N ILE A 580 -12.81 7.03 6.77
CA ILE A 580 -11.36 7.19 6.59
C ILE A 580 -11.10 8.69 6.46
N SER A 581 -10.28 9.27 7.34
CA SER A 581 -9.97 10.70 7.29
C SER A 581 -8.98 11.02 6.16
N ASP A 582 -8.73 12.31 5.89
CA ASP A 582 -7.82 12.75 4.82
C ASP A 582 -6.43 12.07 4.90
N ILE A 583 -6.00 11.45 3.80
CA ILE A 583 -4.71 10.74 3.70
C ILE A 583 -3.73 11.60 2.92
N SER A 584 -2.67 12.09 3.57
CA SER A 584 -1.57 12.82 2.91
C SER A 584 -0.36 11.92 2.62
N PHE A 585 0.17 11.99 1.39
CA PHE A 585 1.38 11.28 0.96
C PHE A 585 2.59 12.22 0.95
N HIS A 586 3.32 12.25 2.08
CA HIS A 586 4.42 13.20 2.27
C HIS A 586 5.74 12.76 1.63
N LYS A 587 6.03 11.46 1.61
CA LYS A 587 7.30 10.90 1.10
C LYS A 587 7.05 9.62 0.27
N PRO A 588 7.68 9.46 -0.90
CA PRO A 588 7.49 8.27 -1.73
C PRO A 588 8.28 7.07 -1.19
N VAL A 589 7.61 5.93 -1.01
CA VAL A 589 8.22 4.66 -0.58
C VAL A 589 8.89 3.96 -1.76
N ASN A 590 10.17 3.58 -1.64
CA ASN A 590 10.86 2.78 -2.66
C ASN A 590 10.49 1.29 -2.54
N VAL A 591 10.38 0.61 -3.68
CA VAL A 591 10.49 -0.85 -3.74
C VAL A 591 11.91 -1.24 -3.30
N GLY A 592 12.02 -2.30 -2.50
CA GLY A 592 13.25 -2.70 -1.82
C GLY A 592 13.47 -2.05 -0.44
N SER A 593 12.71 -1.01 -0.07
CA SER A 593 12.74 -0.48 1.29
C SER A 593 11.97 -1.36 2.28
N LEU A 594 12.46 -1.39 3.52
CA LEU A 594 11.77 -1.97 4.66
C LEU A 594 10.67 -0.99 5.13
N LEU A 595 9.43 -1.41 5.07
CA LEU A 595 8.26 -0.60 5.43
C LEU A 595 7.65 -1.15 6.72
N ARG A 596 7.86 -0.47 7.85
CA ARG A 596 7.18 -0.79 9.11
C ARG A 596 5.83 -0.06 9.14
N MET A 597 4.75 -0.81 9.34
CA MET A 597 3.45 -0.23 9.69
C MET A 597 3.14 -0.57 11.13
N HIS A 598 2.72 0.41 11.92
CA HIS A 598 2.23 0.17 13.27
C HIS A 598 0.97 0.98 13.53
N SER A 599 0.07 0.42 14.32
CA SER A 599 -1.27 0.96 14.55
C SER A 599 -1.59 1.01 16.03
N ASN A 600 -2.38 2.00 16.41
CA ASN A 600 -2.78 2.28 17.79
C ASN A 600 -4.25 2.67 17.83
N VAL A 601 -4.98 2.21 18.84
CA VAL A 601 -6.25 2.84 19.21
C VAL A 601 -5.92 4.21 19.80
N ALA A 602 -6.35 5.28 19.12
CA ALA A 602 -6.03 6.65 19.50
C ALA A 602 -7.10 7.25 20.42
N PHE A 603 -8.37 6.99 20.11
CA PHE A 603 -9.53 7.54 20.84
C PHE A 603 -10.68 6.52 20.84
N THR A 604 -11.50 6.53 21.88
CA THR A 604 -12.68 5.66 22.05
C THR A 604 -13.85 6.47 22.60
N GLN A 605 -15.05 6.18 22.12
CA GLN A 605 -16.28 6.76 22.68
C GLN A 605 -17.45 5.82 22.40
N GLN A 606 -18.15 5.39 23.45
CA GLN A 606 -19.25 4.42 23.36
C GLN A 606 -18.84 3.16 22.58
N ASN A 607 -19.51 2.84 21.46
CA ASN A 607 -19.19 1.70 20.60
C ASN A 607 -18.35 2.07 19.36
N TYR A 608 -17.62 3.20 19.42
CA TYR A 608 -16.72 3.66 18.38
C TYR A 608 -15.27 3.75 18.86
N MET A 609 -14.35 3.57 17.91
CA MET A 609 -12.92 3.71 18.11
C MET A 609 -12.28 4.40 16.91
N GLN A 610 -11.40 5.36 17.18
CA GLN A 610 -10.50 5.96 16.21
C GLN A 610 -9.16 5.22 16.28
N ILE A 611 -8.73 4.65 15.16
CA ILE A 611 -7.47 3.93 15.04
C ILE A 611 -6.55 4.71 14.10
N VAL A 612 -5.34 4.98 14.56
CA VAL A 612 -4.26 5.58 13.77
C VAL A 612 -3.31 4.50 13.29
N VAL A 613 -2.77 4.64 12.08
CA VAL A 613 -1.71 3.79 11.52
C VAL A 613 -0.58 4.66 11.00
N PHE A 614 0.64 4.43 11.49
CA PHE A 614 1.86 5.06 11.03
C PHE A 614 2.56 4.13 10.05
N ALA A 615 2.91 4.64 8.86
CA ALA A 615 3.77 3.95 7.91
C ALA A 615 5.15 4.61 7.92
N GLU A 616 6.18 3.82 8.19
CA GLU A 616 7.56 4.26 8.36
C GLU A 616 8.47 3.46 7.44
N VAL A 617 9.31 4.17 6.69
CA VAL A 617 10.38 3.55 5.91
C VAL A 617 11.65 3.53 6.74
N PHE A 618 12.22 2.35 6.93
CA PHE A 618 13.55 2.18 7.49
C PHE A 618 14.58 2.20 6.36
N ASP A 619 15.47 3.17 6.41
CA ASP A 619 16.61 3.28 5.50
C ASP A 619 17.84 2.66 6.18
N ALA A 620 18.34 1.55 5.59
CA ALA A 620 19.48 0.82 6.10
C ALA A 620 20.78 1.65 6.17
N SER A 621 20.86 2.76 5.43
CA SER A 621 22.02 3.65 5.45
C SER A 621 22.01 4.70 6.57
N SER A 622 20.82 5.09 7.06
CA SER A 622 20.68 6.09 8.14
C SER A 622 20.33 5.50 9.49
N GLY A 623 19.83 4.26 9.54
CA GLY A 623 19.44 3.59 10.79
C GLY A 623 18.21 4.17 11.49
N HIS A 624 17.60 5.23 10.95
CA HIS A 624 16.45 5.90 11.54
C HIS A 624 15.18 5.68 10.71
N PRO A 625 14.06 5.23 11.33
CA PRO A 625 12.78 5.13 10.64
C PRO A 625 12.26 6.53 10.30
N THR A 626 11.75 6.68 9.08
CA THR A 626 11.12 7.92 8.61
C THR A 626 9.65 7.67 8.33
N THR A 627 8.76 8.31 9.08
CA THR A 627 7.32 8.31 8.78
C THR A 627 7.05 8.92 7.41
N THR A 628 6.33 8.20 6.55
CA THR A 628 5.95 8.64 5.20
C THR A 628 4.48 9.03 5.11
N ASN A 629 3.64 8.34 5.88
CA ASN A 629 2.18 8.49 5.92
C ASN A 629 1.66 8.22 7.33
N VAL A 630 0.54 8.86 7.65
CA VAL A 630 -0.32 8.53 8.78
C VAL A 630 -1.74 8.35 8.23
N PHE A 631 -2.46 7.34 8.72
CA PHE A 631 -3.82 7.01 8.31
C PHE A 631 -4.71 6.98 9.54
N HIS A 632 -5.89 7.60 9.47
CA HIS A 632 -6.86 7.62 10.57
C HIS A 632 -8.17 6.98 10.11
N TYR A 633 -8.65 6.01 10.89
CA TYR A 633 -9.82 5.18 10.58
C TYR A 633 -10.81 5.19 11.75
N THR A 634 -12.08 5.46 11.46
CA THR A 634 -13.17 5.37 12.44
C THR A 634 -13.91 4.05 12.27
N TYR A 635 -13.97 3.26 13.33
CA TYR A 635 -14.69 1.99 13.37
C TYR A 635 -15.82 2.01 14.38
N LYS A 636 -16.89 1.26 14.08
CA LYS A 636 -18.00 0.96 14.99
C LYS A 636 -18.07 -0.53 15.28
N VAL A 637 -18.44 -0.90 16.50
CA VAL A 637 -18.72 -2.27 16.94
C VAL A 637 -20.14 -2.37 17.55
N PRO A 638 -20.66 -3.59 17.81
CA PRO A 638 -21.99 -3.76 18.40
C PRO A 638 -22.09 -3.19 19.82
N GLU A 639 -21.08 -3.44 20.66
CA GLU A 639 -21.05 -3.13 22.09
C GLU A 639 -20.12 -1.94 22.40
N VAL A 640 -20.25 -1.38 23.60
CA VAL A 640 -19.36 -0.31 24.11
C VAL A 640 -17.93 -0.86 24.21
N VAL A 641 -16.96 -0.14 23.63
CA VAL A 641 -15.54 -0.50 23.76
C VAL A 641 -14.99 -0.05 25.12
N PRO A 642 -13.90 -0.67 25.61
CA PRO A 642 -13.16 -0.12 26.73
C PRO A 642 -12.69 1.32 26.45
N ASP A 643 -12.51 2.12 27.50
CA ASP A 643 -11.96 3.46 27.36
C ASP A 643 -10.43 3.41 27.17
N ILE A 644 -9.93 4.10 26.14
CA ILE A 644 -8.50 4.22 25.89
C ILE A 644 -7.90 5.40 26.65
N ILE A 645 -6.88 5.13 27.46
CA ILE A 645 -6.28 6.12 28.36
C ILE A 645 -4.81 6.36 27.96
N PRO A 646 -4.39 7.62 27.71
CA PRO A 646 -3.00 7.94 27.40
C PRO A 646 -2.11 7.85 28.65
N ASN A 647 -0.97 7.18 28.53
CA ASN A 647 0.00 7.02 29.62
C ASN A 647 1.10 8.11 29.58
N SER A 648 1.38 8.67 28.39
CA SER A 648 2.40 9.71 28.15
C SER A 648 1.87 10.95 27.43
N TYR A 649 2.62 12.07 27.44
CA TYR A 649 2.26 13.28 26.70
C TYR A 649 2.09 13.03 25.19
N ASN A 650 2.93 12.20 24.58
CA ASN A 650 2.82 11.82 23.17
C ASN A 650 1.50 11.08 22.89
N GLU A 651 1.13 10.14 23.76
CA GLU A 651 -0.17 9.45 23.69
C GLU A 651 -1.34 10.41 23.96
N ALA A 652 -1.19 11.41 24.83
CA ALA A 652 -2.20 12.44 25.03
C ALA A 652 -2.40 13.33 23.79
N MET A 653 -1.32 13.67 23.07
CA MET A 653 -1.45 14.36 21.77
C MET A 653 -2.15 13.49 20.72
N ARG A 654 -1.83 12.19 20.65
CA ARG A 654 -2.54 11.23 19.78
C ARG A 654 -4.01 11.05 20.17
N TYR A 655 -4.33 11.11 21.46
CA TYR A 655 -5.70 11.07 21.95
C TYR A 655 -6.49 12.29 21.49
N LEU A 656 -5.92 13.50 21.62
CA LEU A 656 -6.53 14.73 21.10
C LEU A 656 -6.70 14.70 19.58
N GLU A 657 -5.68 14.27 18.83
CA GLU A 657 -5.75 14.13 17.37
C GLU A 657 -6.83 13.11 16.96
N GLY A 658 -6.91 11.97 17.66
CA GLY A 658 -7.98 10.99 17.49
C GLY A 658 -9.37 11.55 17.79
N ARG A 659 -9.50 12.34 18.86
CA ARG A 659 -10.74 13.04 19.25
C ARG A 659 -11.14 14.10 18.22
N ARG A 660 -10.20 14.90 17.69
CA ARG A 660 -10.45 15.89 16.63
C ARG A 660 -11.02 15.22 15.38
N HIS A 661 -10.39 14.15 14.91
CA HIS A 661 -10.93 13.39 13.77
C HIS A 661 -12.31 12.81 14.08
N PHE A 662 -12.52 12.23 15.27
CA PHE A 662 -13.82 11.71 15.67
C PHE A 662 -14.92 12.79 15.63
N ILE A 663 -14.66 13.98 16.16
CA ILE A 663 -15.58 15.12 16.14
C ILE A 663 -15.89 15.56 14.69
N GLU A 664 -14.88 15.64 13.82
CA GLU A 664 -15.06 15.98 12.40
C GLU A 664 -15.96 14.97 11.67
N VAL A 665 -15.80 13.65 11.94
CA VAL A 665 -16.62 12.59 11.31
C VAL A 665 -18.11 12.72 11.64
N PHE A 666 -18.44 13.10 12.88
CA PHE A 666 -19.83 13.14 13.36
C PHE A 666 -20.45 14.54 13.35
N GLU A 667 -19.73 15.56 12.86
CA GLU A 667 -20.17 16.97 12.83
C GLU A 667 -20.67 17.46 14.21
N LEU A 668 -20.04 16.98 15.29
CA LEU A 668 -20.45 17.32 16.65
C LEU A 668 -20.00 18.76 16.97
N ASP A 669 -20.95 19.59 17.41
CA ASP A 669 -20.66 20.92 17.92
C ASP A 669 -19.65 20.84 19.08
N THR A 670 -18.64 21.70 19.04
CA THR A 670 -17.48 21.67 19.96
C THR A 670 -17.73 22.38 21.29
N GLN A 671 -19.00 22.45 21.73
CA GLN A 671 -19.46 23.19 22.92
C GLN A 671 -19.19 22.43 24.23
#